data_AF-A0A956Y383-F1
#
_entry.id   AF-A0A956Y383-F1
#
_cell.length_a   1.000
_cell.length_b   1.000
_cell.length_c   1.000
_cell.angle_alpha   90.00
_cell.angle_beta   90.00
_cell.angle_gamma   90.00
#
_symmetry.space_group_name_H-M   'P 1'
#
loop_
_entity.id
_entity.type
_entity.pdbx_description
1 polymer ?
#
loop_
_entity_poly.entity_id
_entity_poly.type
_entity_poly.pdbx_seq_one_letter_code
_entity_poly.pdbx_strand_id
1 'polypeptide(L)'
;MFLLEWTASDLLLIAVAAAAMIGTVIWLVPSVPVKQSRTYTDDEVKAYDRRIPLYFLAAAFSLVLGSVHMVIKNMPGFWQWLWEAGYGGHLFRDLANSHIIIVGGGTILLTGITWYILPRILNRPLYSNSLAAGSFWFTFIGVFGFYLAWLILGLVEGNLVRGGMEYLDAKALIGSWHTVPTRITSSIMGVGYWTYVLNVFLTVWAAKKDSPKPLGYLTKFVVVSAGALFVGTVQGVLQVLPANADWIHNAGKFGQYVDPISHAHVNLVTGMLVSLVAFLGYFSSRIGGRTIPKRIMNILFWLLVPASLLFYLTFLFTGLIVGNGLDVPTEIFVFFASNFPMLIAIAGVIMLFSFWVYFGVAGWSLHFRQLQNQFLKATPAGFWLVSLIALFFGALQGLLQAIPSINRVLITPEEIPNIHAQLNMIGGVLLAMLGLVYYLLPDLTGQTAHSRLRRMSLFGITFGIAGYYVLTLMSGLQRMGYMSQGMTSIQAAQQIDWYIPFGLMIITLPILVGFSSFGLAVYRTTEAFRSEFKADFLRISKRFSGPMPDKLNRIPPIYMIGMEIVSGFFGWPGLGWLFAGKTMIAIFLMMVGPAITWAVLPMLFSPFTNTVFSQWNWLTLVVWLPASTLLSTLSLAFVLWRRNHAAQVQASAADTNAQGNNSAAKPQQRRIPRRVAVGVALIVLFLFSVPILPFFMGISDGTPLYTLMPNLAERSTGAYLQVDDGQQDGLMKLYQWNFPLDEAPADSPVLNADFIQDIVISQRGLDTSDRYQLFHLHDGNNHQMSMTGTVDESGRQLAFTINEPLDEGDYMLSIPVDGMFAGREFYYFKVSPSITALPVVASASVDTTPTTEPITETSSSPMWLEIFPLAAATISALIVIIMVQRLRQKMRAYEAVWAIAFGMFAIAAGTQLFGDLVGWTPMLARLYYILGATLVVGWLGLGTWLILVHKPWLRNVGIWFVILLTGIGIGLILQTPVNETLLVSDGWHALEKPAALTVITIITNTVGTVILVGGALWSAWIFWRQRIMPQRMYGLILLAVGAMVVAGGGSLTRLGHQQYLYIAMSIGIGLMFWGYLKTIQPRQAPNPAADARPIPEVNLATESV
;
A
#
# COMPACT_ATOMS: atom_id res chain seq x y z
N MET A 1 7.98 6.67 14.43
CA MET A 1 7.31 5.48 14.99
C MET A 1 6.90 4.49 13.92
N PHE A 2 6.28 4.92 12.82
CA PHE A 2 5.74 4.10 11.72
C PHE A 2 6.71 3.17 10.91
N LEU A 3 8.03 3.26 11.13
CA LEU A 3 9.06 2.55 10.35
C LEU A 3 9.81 1.48 11.18
N LEU A 4 9.46 1.32 12.46
CA LEU A 4 10.16 0.48 13.44
C LEU A 4 9.84 -1.02 13.34
N GLU A 5 8.72 -1.37 12.70
CA GLU A 5 8.27 -2.78 12.58
C GLU A 5 8.64 -3.42 11.25
N TRP A 6 9.25 -2.66 10.34
CA TRP A 6 9.49 -3.10 8.97
C TRP A 6 10.92 -3.59 8.85
N THR A 7 11.10 -4.81 8.37
CA THR A 7 12.45 -5.30 8.06
C THR A 7 13.05 -4.45 6.95
N ALA A 8 14.39 -4.37 6.88
CA ALA A 8 15.07 -3.63 5.81
C ALA A 8 14.64 -4.12 4.41
N SER A 9 14.29 -5.41 4.30
CA SER A 9 13.67 -6.01 3.11
C SER A 9 12.32 -5.39 2.76
N ASP A 10 11.43 -5.19 3.73
CA ASP A 10 10.08 -4.63 3.49
C ASP A 10 10.16 -3.19 2.99
N LEU A 11 11.05 -2.40 3.59
CA LEU A 11 11.28 -1.01 3.19
C LEU A 11 11.89 -0.90 1.80
N LEU A 12 12.83 -1.78 1.47
CA LEU A 12 13.43 -1.86 0.14
C LEU A 12 12.40 -2.29 -0.92
N LEU A 13 11.56 -3.28 -0.61
CA LEU A 13 10.51 -3.78 -1.51
C LEU A 13 9.46 -2.71 -1.78
N ILE A 14 9.08 -1.94 -0.76
CA ILE A 14 8.11 -0.86 -0.88
C ILE A 14 8.71 0.33 -1.61
N ALA A 15 9.99 0.67 -1.38
CA ALA A 15 10.69 1.71 -2.12
C ALA A 15 10.87 1.34 -3.60
N VAL A 16 11.22 0.09 -3.89
CA VAL A 16 11.34 -0.44 -5.27
C VAL A 16 9.98 -0.50 -5.95
N ALA A 17 8.94 -0.96 -5.26
CA ALA A 17 7.57 -0.96 -5.78
C ALA A 17 7.07 0.47 -6.04
N ALA A 18 7.28 1.40 -5.11
CA ALA A 18 6.94 2.80 -5.28
C ALA A 18 7.72 3.45 -6.44
N ALA A 19 9.03 3.20 -6.55
CA ALA A 19 9.85 3.69 -7.65
C ALA A 19 9.44 3.08 -9.01
N ALA A 20 9.11 1.79 -9.05
CA ALA A 20 8.59 1.11 -10.23
C ALA A 20 7.20 1.65 -10.62
N MET A 21 6.32 1.91 -9.65
CA MET A 21 5.00 2.50 -9.87
C MET A 21 5.10 3.93 -10.39
N ILE A 22 5.90 4.78 -9.75
CA ILE A 22 6.17 6.16 -10.18
C ILE A 22 6.81 6.15 -11.57
N GLY A 23 7.80 5.29 -11.79
CA GLY A 23 8.44 5.08 -13.08
C GLY A 23 7.45 4.66 -14.16
N THR A 24 6.50 3.78 -13.85
CA THR A 24 5.45 3.32 -14.77
C THR A 24 4.47 4.45 -15.10
N VAL A 25 4.03 5.23 -14.11
CA VAL A 25 3.16 6.39 -14.34
C VAL A 25 3.88 7.45 -15.20
N ILE A 26 5.13 7.77 -14.89
CA ILE A 26 5.95 8.70 -15.67
C ILE A 26 6.19 8.18 -17.10
N TRP A 27 6.39 6.87 -17.27
CA TRP A 27 6.53 6.24 -18.58
C TRP A 27 5.22 6.27 -19.39
N LEU A 28 4.06 6.14 -18.74
CA LEU A 28 2.74 6.22 -19.37
C LEU A 28 2.31 7.66 -19.72
N VAL A 29 2.89 8.68 -19.08
CA VAL A 29 2.70 10.10 -19.46
C VAL A 29 3.49 10.34 -20.76
N PRO A 30 2.83 10.52 -21.92
CA PRO A 30 3.55 10.73 -23.16
C PRO A 30 4.37 12.01 -23.06
N SER A 31 5.66 11.95 -23.41
CA SER A 31 6.51 13.14 -23.63
C SER A 31 6.12 13.85 -24.93
N VAL A 32 4.82 14.07 -25.14
CA VAL A 32 4.30 14.79 -26.30
C VAL A 32 4.22 16.26 -25.90
N PRO A 33 4.92 17.17 -26.62
CA PRO A 33 4.74 18.59 -26.38
C PRO A 33 3.26 18.92 -26.57
N VAL A 34 2.62 19.51 -25.56
CA VAL A 34 1.26 20.04 -25.66
C VAL A 34 1.26 21.03 -26.82
N LYS A 35 0.77 20.59 -28.00
CA LYS A 35 0.67 21.46 -29.17
C LYS A 35 -0.25 22.63 -28.84
N GLN A 36 0.15 23.80 -29.31
CA GLN A 36 -0.55 25.07 -29.15
C GLN A 36 -2.00 24.96 -29.67
N SER A 37 -2.89 25.73 -29.03
CA SER A 37 -4.32 25.93 -29.35
C SER A 37 -4.61 25.73 -30.85
N ARG A 38 -5.22 24.59 -31.21
CA ARG A 38 -5.82 24.35 -32.52
C ARG A 38 -7.23 23.80 -32.33
N THR A 39 -8.10 24.03 -33.30
CA THR A 39 -9.41 23.39 -33.33
C THR A 39 -9.22 21.88 -33.58
N TYR A 40 -9.93 21.06 -32.82
CA TYR A 40 -9.92 19.61 -32.96
C TYR A 40 -11.09 19.16 -33.82
N THR A 41 -10.88 18.12 -34.60
CA THR A 41 -11.95 17.44 -35.34
C THR A 41 -12.82 16.62 -34.39
N ASP A 42 -14.05 16.34 -34.79
CA ASP A 42 -15.00 15.54 -33.99
C ASP A 42 -14.46 14.13 -33.72
N ASP A 43 -13.76 13.54 -34.69
CA ASP A 43 -13.10 12.23 -34.56
C ASP A 43 -11.95 12.25 -33.54
N GLU A 44 -11.17 13.34 -33.49
CA GLU A 44 -10.13 13.51 -32.47
C GLU A 44 -10.74 13.62 -31.07
N VAL A 45 -11.82 14.40 -30.91
CA VAL A 45 -12.51 14.54 -29.62
C VAL A 45 -13.07 13.19 -29.15
N LYS A 46 -13.58 12.39 -30.08
CA LYS A 46 -14.18 11.07 -29.85
C LYS A 46 -13.17 9.91 -29.89
N ALA A 47 -11.86 10.20 -29.97
CA ALA A 47 -10.84 9.17 -30.21
C ALA A 47 -10.83 8.02 -29.18
N TYR A 48 -11.24 8.29 -27.94
CA TYR A 48 -11.28 7.27 -26.87
C TYR A 48 -12.61 6.52 -26.78
N ASP A 49 -13.67 6.95 -27.47
CA ASP A 49 -15.02 6.38 -27.37
C ASP A 49 -15.04 4.88 -27.67
N ARG A 50 -14.22 4.42 -28.63
CA ARG A 50 -14.10 3.01 -29.00
C ARG A 50 -13.68 2.10 -27.83
N ARG A 51 -13.04 2.65 -26.78
CA ARG A 51 -12.62 1.89 -25.60
C ARG A 51 -13.66 1.89 -24.48
N ILE A 52 -14.63 2.80 -24.50
CA ILE A 52 -15.63 2.95 -23.43
C ILE A 52 -16.49 1.69 -23.22
N PRO A 53 -16.90 0.93 -24.25
CA PRO A 53 -17.61 -0.34 -24.05
C PRO A 53 -16.92 -1.34 -23.12
N LEU A 54 -15.58 -1.28 -23.01
CA LEU A 54 -14.82 -2.10 -22.07
C LEU A 54 -15.19 -1.82 -20.61
N TYR A 55 -15.41 -0.55 -20.26
CA TYR A 55 -15.81 -0.14 -18.91
C TYR A 55 -17.20 -0.68 -18.58
N PHE A 56 -18.12 -0.68 -19.56
CA PHE A 56 -19.47 -1.22 -19.36
C PHE A 56 -19.45 -2.73 -19.17
N LEU A 57 -18.62 -3.46 -19.92
CA LEU A 57 -18.42 -4.90 -19.74
C LEU A 57 -17.83 -5.25 -18.39
N ALA A 58 -16.77 -4.54 -17.98
CA ALA A 58 -16.13 -4.72 -16.68
C ALA A 58 -17.10 -4.45 -15.53
N ALA A 59 -17.85 -3.34 -15.60
CA ALA A 59 -18.85 -3.01 -14.59
C ALA A 59 -20.00 -4.02 -14.57
N ALA A 60 -20.50 -4.44 -15.73
CA ALA A 60 -21.52 -5.49 -15.82
C ALA A 60 -21.06 -6.79 -15.13
N PHE A 61 -19.82 -7.21 -15.38
CA PHE A 61 -19.25 -8.40 -14.75
C PHE A 61 -19.17 -8.24 -13.22
N SER A 62 -18.65 -7.12 -12.72
CA SER A 62 -18.56 -6.85 -11.29
C SER A 62 -19.93 -6.80 -10.60
N LEU A 63 -20.95 -6.22 -11.24
CA LEU A 63 -22.31 -6.14 -10.69
C LEU A 63 -23.02 -7.50 -10.65
N VAL A 64 -22.81 -8.35 -11.66
CA VAL A 64 -23.29 -9.73 -11.64
C VAL A 64 -22.58 -10.52 -10.54
N LEU A 65 -21.26 -10.41 -10.44
CA LEU A 65 -20.48 -11.07 -9.39
C LEU A 65 -20.91 -10.61 -7.99
N GLY A 66 -21.09 -9.31 -7.79
CA GLY A 66 -21.59 -8.74 -6.53
C GLY A 66 -23.00 -9.22 -6.17
N SER A 67 -23.91 -9.33 -7.14
CA SER A 67 -25.25 -9.87 -6.84
C SER A 67 -25.27 -11.38 -6.58
N VAL A 68 -24.40 -12.17 -7.21
CA VAL A 68 -24.19 -13.57 -6.83
C VAL A 68 -23.69 -13.65 -5.39
N HIS A 69 -22.72 -12.80 -5.02
CA HIS A 69 -22.23 -12.71 -3.65
C HIS A 69 -23.34 -12.31 -2.66
N MET A 70 -24.20 -11.36 -3.01
CA MET A 70 -25.37 -11.02 -2.18
C MET A 70 -26.30 -12.20 -1.93
N VAL A 71 -26.49 -13.10 -2.91
CA VAL A 71 -27.27 -14.33 -2.71
C VAL A 71 -26.55 -15.28 -1.76
N ILE A 72 -25.27 -15.55 -2.01
CA ILE A 72 -24.45 -16.49 -1.22
C ILE A 72 -24.40 -16.07 0.25
N LYS A 73 -24.05 -14.81 0.53
CA LYS A 73 -23.88 -14.32 1.91
C LYS A 73 -25.16 -14.31 2.75
N ASN A 74 -26.32 -14.45 2.12
CA ASN A 74 -27.63 -14.50 2.78
C ASN A 74 -28.20 -15.91 2.89
N MET A 75 -27.49 -16.95 2.44
CA MET A 75 -27.93 -18.34 2.67
C MET A 75 -28.03 -18.62 4.17
N PRO A 76 -29.14 -19.12 4.74
CA PRO A 76 -29.38 -19.16 6.19
C PRO A 76 -28.21 -19.65 7.05
N GLY A 77 -27.70 -20.85 6.81
CA GLY A 77 -26.58 -21.41 7.58
C GLY A 77 -25.26 -20.66 7.38
N PHE A 78 -25.02 -20.13 6.18
CA PHE A 78 -23.81 -19.37 5.90
C PHE A 78 -23.89 -17.93 6.42
N TRP A 79 -25.08 -17.33 6.43
CA TRP A 79 -25.35 -16.03 7.04
C TRP A 79 -25.10 -16.09 8.55
N GLN A 80 -25.59 -17.11 9.23
CA GLN A 80 -25.32 -17.34 10.66
C GLN A 80 -23.82 -17.53 10.90
N TRP A 81 -23.17 -18.37 10.09
CA TRP A 81 -21.72 -18.56 10.14
C TRP A 81 -20.94 -17.25 9.98
N LEU A 82 -21.35 -16.37 9.06
CA LEU A 82 -20.71 -15.07 8.84
C LEU A 82 -20.87 -14.12 10.04
N TRP A 83 -21.92 -14.25 10.85
CA TRP A 83 -22.04 -13.46 12.07
C TRP A 83 -21.23 -14.02 13.23
N GLU A 84 -21.17 -15.36 13.35
CA GLU A 84 -20.29 -16.04 14.32
C GLU A 84 -18.81 -15.77 14.05
N ALA A 85 -18.44 -15.63 12.78
CA ALA A 85 -17.10 -15.28 12.32
C ALA A 85 -16.65 -13.84 12.68
N GLY A 86 -17.48 -13.07 13.40
CA GLY A 86 -17.17 -11.73 13.86
C GLY A 86 -16.72 -10.79 12.73
N TYR A 87 -15.62 -10.07 12.94
CA TYR A 87 -15.10 -9.12 11.95
C TYR A 87 -14.57 -9.80 10.68
N GLY A 88 -14.04 -11.03 10.75
CA GLY A 88 -13.69 -11.81 9.56
C GLY A 88 -14.90 -12.05 8.67
N GLY A 89 -16.06 -12.36 9.26
CA GLY A 89 -17.32 -12.43 8.54
C GLY A 89 -17.77 -11.09 7.94
N HIS A 90 -17.47 -9.96 8.59
CA HIS A 90 -17.71 -8.62 8.04
C HIS A 90 -16.83 -8.31 6.81
N LEU A 91 -15.55 -8.74 6.80
CA LEU A 91 -14.65 -8.65 5.63
C LEU A 91 -15.29 -9.31 4.39
N PHE A 92 -15.81 -10.53 4.58
CA PHE A 92 -16.47 -11.29 3.51
C PHE A 92 -17.80 -10.64 3.12
N ARG A 93 -18.73 -10.51 4.09
CA ARG A 93 -20.14 -10.18 3.84
C ARG A 93 -20.33 -8.78 3.29
N ASP A 94 -19.69 -7.78 3.88
CA ASP A 94 -20.01 -6.38 3.62
C ASP A 94 -18.92 -5.70 2.83
N LEU A 95 -17.69 -5.85 3.30
CA LEU A 95 -16.53 -5.14 2.81
C LEU A 95 -16.16 -5.60 1.38
N ALA A 96 -16.00 -6.91 1.15
CA ALA A 96 -15.74 -7.44 -0.18
C ALA A 96 -16.90 -7.17 -1.16
N ASN A 97 -18.15 -7.42 -0.73
CA ASN A 97 -19.34 -7.18 -1.56
C ASN A 97 -19.49 -5.70 -1.97
N SER A 98 -19.26 -4.78 -1.03
CA SER A 98 -19.39 -3.35 -1.30
C SER A 98 -18.32 -2.88 -2.28
N HIS A 99 -17.07 -3.35 -2.17
CA HIS A 99 -16.00 -2.94 -3.09
C HIS A 99 -16.26 -3.41 -4.52
N ILE A 100 -16.71 -4.66 -4.71
CA ILE A 100 -16.97 -5.14 -6.08
C ILE A 100 -18.16 -4.42 -6.73
N ILE A 101 -19.20 -4.08 -5.97
CA ILE A 101 -20.36 -3.33 -6.48
C ILE A 101 -20.03 -1.84 -6.71
N ILE A 102 -19.45 -1.17 -5.71
CA ILE A 102 -19.22 0.28 -5.70
C ILE A 102 -18.01 0.65 -6.57
N VAL A 103 -16.87 -0.02 -6.41
CA VAL A 103 -15.67 0.27 -7.19
C VAL A 103 -15.73 -0.45 -8.53
N GLY A 104 -15.91 -1.78 -8.49
CA GLY A 104 -15.93 -2.62 -9.69
C GLY A 104 -17.10 -2.32 -10.62
N GLY A 105 -18.27 -1.94 -10.08
CA GLY A 105 -19.41 -1.45 -10.85
C GLY A 105 -19.41 0.08 -10.99
N GLY A 106 -19.60 0.78 -9.87
CA GLY A 106 -19.90 2.21 -9.84
C GLY A 106 -18.76 3.10 -10.35
N THR A 107 -17.56 2.96 -9.80
CA THR A 107 -16.42 3.80 -10.18
C THR A 107 -15.97 3.51 -11.61
N ILE A 108 -15.97 2.24 -12.05
CA ILE A 108 -15.66 1.90 -13.44
C ILE A 108 -16.68 2.53 -14.40
N LEU A 109 -17.98 2.50 -14.10
CA LEU A 109 -18.98 3.22 -14.91
C LEU A 109 -18.75 4.72 -14.90
N LEU A 110 -18.52 5.30 -13.73
CA LEU A 110 -18.30 6.73 -13.58
C LEU A 110 -17.10 7.20 -14.40
N THR A 111 -15.96 6.52 -14.31
CA THR A 111 -14.76 6.87 -15.07
C THR A 111 -14.97 6.71 -16.57
N GLY A 112 -15.65 5.64 -17.01
CA GLY A 112 -16.02 5.44 -18.41
C GLY A 112 -16.93 6.53 -18.97
N ILE A 113 -17.96 6.93 -18.22
CA ILE A 113 -18.87 8.03 -18.59
C ILE A 113 -18.12 9.37 -18.56
N THR A 114 -17.22 9.59 -17.60
CA THR A 114 -16.34 10.78 -17.58
C THR A 114 -15.49 10.87 -18.85
N TRP A 115 -14.94 9.75 -19.33
CA TRP A 115 -14.19 9.71 -20.59
C TRP A 115 -15.03 10.01 -21.83
N TYR A 116 -16.34 9.74 -21.78
CA TYR A 116 -17.26 10.15 -22.84
C TYR A 116 -17.52 11.67 -22.81
N ILE A 117 -17.84 12.22 -21.63
CA ILE A 117 -18.31 13.61 -21.54
C ILE A 117 -17.18 14.64 -21.50
N LEU A 118 -16.04 14.33 -20.88
CA LEU A 118 -14.98 15.32 -20.63
C LEU A 118 -14.41 15.90 -21.93
N PRO A 119 -14.12 15.08 -22.97
CA PRO A 119 -13.71 15.59 -24.27
C PRO A 119 -14.76 16.51 -24.91
N ARG A 120 -16.04 16.13 -24.81
CA ARG A 120 -17.17 16.86 -25.39
C ARG A 120 -17.48 18.17 -24.67
N ILE A 121 -17.24 18.24 -23.35
CA ILE A 121 -17.40 19.45 -22.54
C ILE A 121 -16.30 20.48 -22.85
N LEU A 122 -15.07 19.99 -23.03
CA LEU A 122 -13.88 20.82 -23.26
C LEU A 122 -13.60 21.09 -24.74
N ASN A 123 -14.29 20.39 -25.64
CA ASN A 123 -14.07 20.40 -27.08
C ASN A 123 -12.63 20.04 -27.48
N ARG A 124 -12.07 19.00 -26.85
CA ARG A 124 -10.70 18.52 -27.11
C ARG A 124 -10.55 17.03 -26.75
N PRO A 125 -9.60 16.30 -27.36
CA PRO A 125 -9.26 14.94 -26.94
C PRO A 125 -8.76 14.89 -25.48
N LEU A 126 -8.85 13.70 -24.89
CA LEU A 126 -8.17 13.40 -23.62
C LEU A 126 -6.68 13.68 -23.74
N TYR A 127 -6.06 14.11 -22.63
CA TYR A 127 -4.62 14.38 -22.60
C TYR A 127 -3.81 13.13 -22.96
N SER A 128 -4.17 11.96 -22.39
CA SER A 128 -3.56 10.69 -22.75
C SER A 128 -4.58 9.54 -22.73
N ASN A 129 -4.73 8.88 -23.88
CA ASN A 129 -5.49 7.63 -23.98
C ASN A 129 -4.80 6.49 -23.22
N SER A 130 -3.47 6.51 -23.11
CA SER A 130 -2.70 5.51 -22.36
C SER A 130 -2.93 5.64 -20.85
N LEU A 131 -3.05 6.87 -20.33
CA LEU A 131 -3.40 7.08 -18.91
C LEU A 131 -4.84 6.63 -18.64
N ALA A 132 -5.79 6.93 -19.54
CA ALA A 132 -7.16 6.43 -19.40
C ALA A 132 -7.21 4.89 -19.38
N ALA A 133 -6.44 4.22 -20.26
CA ALA A 133 -6.36 2.77 -20.30
C ALA A 133 -5.63 2.18 -19.08
N GLY A 134 -4.52 2.79 -18.66
CA GLY A 134 -3.78 2.38 -17.46
C GLY A 134 -4.65 2.50 -16.21
N SER A 135 -5.38 3.62 -16.07
CA SER A 135 -6.35 3.82 -15.01
C SER A 135 -7.38 2.70 -14.94
N PHE A 136 -7.96 2.31 -16.08
CA PHE A 136 -8.91 1.20 -16.15
C PHE A 136 -8.29 -0.10 -15.65
N TRP A 137 -7.15 -0.51 -16.19
CA TRP A 137 -6.56 -1.82 -15.87
C TRP A 137 -6.09 -1.90 -14.42
N PHE A 138 -5.43 -0.86 -13.91
CA PHE A 138 -5.01 -0.83 -12.51
C PHE A 138 -6.21 -0.83 -11.57
N THR A 139 -7.27 -0.08 -11.88
CA THR A 139 -8.50 -0.09 -11.07
C THR A 139 -9.18 -1.47 -11.10
N PHE A 140 -9.32 -2.06 -12.27
CA PHE A 140 -9.99 -3.35 -12.45
C PHE A 140 -9.20 -4.51 -11.82
N ILE A 141 -7.89 -4.60 -12.06
CA ILE A 141 -7.05 -5.63 -11.44
C ILE A 141 -7.00 -5.44 -9.92
N GLY A 142 -6.84 -4.19 -9.47
CA GLY A 142 -6.79 -3.85 -8.05
C GLY A 142 -8.07 -4.24 -7.32
N VAL A 143 -9.25 -3.84 -7.81
CA VAL A 143 -10.53 -4.15 -7.15
C VAL A 143 -10.82 -5.65 -7.12
N PHE A 144 -10.48 -6.40 -8.17
CA PHE A 144 -10.67 -7.85 -8.19
C PHE A 144 -9.72 -8.58 -7.26
N GLY A 145 -8.45 -8.17 -7.23
CA GLY A 145 -7.48 -8.70 -6.27
C GLY A 145 -7.89 -8.40 -4.83
N PHE A 146 -8.37 -7.18 -4.58
CA PHE A 146 -8.83 -6.75 -3.25
C PHE A 146 -10.09 -7.48 -2.80
N TYR A 147 -11.05 -7.65 -3.72
CA TYR A 147 -12.23 -8.47 -3.51
C TYR A 147 -11.86 -9.91 -3.12
N LEU A 148 -10.97 -10.54 -3.88
CA LEU A 148 -10.54 -11.92 -3.61
C LEU A 148 -9.77 -12.04 -2.29
N ALA A 149 -8.88 -11.09 -2.00
CA ALA A 149 -8.13 -11.05 -0.74
C ALA A 149 -9.09 -11.04 0.45
N TRP A 150 -10.11 -10.17 0.43
CA TRP A 150 -11.07 -10.06 1.53
C TRP A 150 -12.06 -11.22 1.64
N LEU A 151 -12.42 -11.88 0.54
CA LEU A 151 -13.16 -13.14 0.62
C LEU A 151 -12.34 -14.20 1.35
N ILE A 152 -11.07 -14.37 0.96
CA ILE A 152 -10.22 -15.41 1.52
C ILE A 152 -9.89 -15.11 2.97
N LEU A 153 -9.43 -13.89 3.28
CA LEU A 153 -9.12 -13.47 4.63
C LEU A 153 -10.34 -13.52 5.53
N GLY A 154 -11.50 -13.06 5.05
CA GLY A 154 -12.74 -13.14 5.82
C GLY A 154 -13.16 -14.57 6.17
N LEU A 155 -12.91 -15.53 5.27
CA LEU A 155 -13.14 -16.95 5.56
C LEU A 155 -12.13 -17.52 6.56
N VAL A 156 -10.85 -17.20 6.40
CA VAL A 156 -9.74 -17.73 7.21
C VAL A 156 -9.78 -17.15 8.63
N GLU A 157 -9.79 -15.83 8.75
CA GLU A 157 -9.86 -15.12 10.04
C GLU A 157 -11.20 -15.39 10.72
N GLY A 158 -12.29 -15.44 9.96
CA GLY A 158 -13.60 -15.80 10.48
C GLY A 158 -13.65 -17.19 11.10
N ASN A 159 -12.95 -18.16 10.49
CA ASN A 159 -12.86 -19.51 11.03
C ASN A 159 -12.04 -19.57 12.33
N LEU A 160 -10.97 -18.77 12.44
CA LEU A 160 -10.18 -18.64 13.68
C LEU A 160 -11.01 -17.98 14.79
N VAL A 161 -11.74 -16.91 14.47
CA VAL A 161 -12.63 -16.24 15.44
C VAL A 161 -13.71 -17.16 15.96
N ARG A 162 -14.31 -17.97 15.07
CA ARG A 162 -15.28 -18.99 15.47
C ARG A 162 -14.66 -20.10 16.33
N GLY A 163 -13.37 -20.34 16.18
CA GLY A 163 -12.59 -21.24 17.03
C GLY A 163 -12.31 -20.69 18.44
N GLY A 164 -12.85 -19.51 18.79
CA GLY A 164 -12.72 -18.88 20.11
C GLY A 164 -11.66 -17.78 20.18
N MET A 165 -10.96 -17.50 19.08
CA MET A 165 -9.90 -16.47 19.02
C MET A 165 -10.48 -15.06 18.92
N GLU A 166 -9.87 -14.08 19.57
CA GLU A 166 -10.22 -12.68 19.30
C GLU A 166 -9.77 -12.29 17.87
N TYR A 167 -10.49 -11.39 17.21
CA TYR A 167 -10.16 -11.00 15.85
C TYR A 167 -8.75 -10.40 15.71
N LEU A 168 -8.29 -9.63 16.70
CA LEU A 168 -6.94 -9.05 16.67
C LEU A 168 -5.86 -10.15 16.75
N ASP A 169 -6.08 -11.17 17.57
CA ASP A 169 -5.19 -12.34 17.67
C ASP A 169 -5.22 -13.17 16.39
N ALA A 170 -6.41 -13.36 15.79
CA ALA A 170 -6.54 -14.04 14.50
C ALA A 170 -5.79 -13.29 13.39
N LYS A 171 -5.92 -11.96 13.35
CA LYS A 171 -5.18 -11.10 12.42
C LYS A 171 -3.67 -11.16 12.67
N ALA A 172 -3.24 -11.16 13.94
CA ALA A 172 -1.82 -11.26 14.32
C ALA A 172 -1.22 -12.63 13.95
N LEU A 173 -1.96 -13.72 14.17
CA LEU A 173 -1.58 -15.09 13.79
C LEU A 173 -1.39 -15.22 12.27
N ILE A 174 -2.31 -14.65 11.49
CA ILE A 174 -2.20 -14.60 10.03
C ILE A 174 -1.05 -13.68 9.59
N GLY A 175 -0.78 -12.61 10.35
CA GLY A 175 0.37 -11.73 10.22
C GLY A 175 0.53 -11.14 8.81
N SER A 176 1.67 -11.42 8.18
CA SER A 176 1.99 -10.92 6.83
C SER A 176 0.99 -11.35 5.76
N TRP A 177 0.29 -12.47 5.94
CA TRP A 177 -0.67 -12.98 4.95
C TRP A 177 -1.97 -12.18 4.87
N HIS A 178 -2.37 -11.48 5.93
CA HIS A 178 -3.45 -10.50 5.90
C HIS A 178 -2.98 -9.25 5.16
N THR A 179 -1.78 -8.83 5.54
CA THR A 179 -1.25 -7.50 5.28
C THR A 179 -0.78 -7.34 3.84
N VAL A 180 -0.03 -8.29 3.31
CA VAL A 180 0.62 -8.17 1.99
C VAL A 180 -0.41 -8.18 0.83
N PRO A 181 -1.35 -9.14 0.73
CA PRO A 181 -2.30 -9.17 -0.38
C PRO A 181 -3.22 -7.95 -0.39
N THR A 182 -3.73 -7.56 0.78
CA THR A 182 -4.60 -6.40 0.95
C THR A 182 -3.90 -5.11 0.53
N ARG A 183 -2.63 -4.90 0.93
CA ARG A 183 -1.84 -3.72 0.55
C ARG A 183 -1.49 -3.67 -0.93
N ILE A 184 -1.07 -4.79 -1.52
CA ILE A 184 -0.67 -4.82 -2.93
C ILE A 184 -1.87 -4.49 -3.81
N THR A 185 -2.99 -5.15 -3.57
CA THR A 185 -4.20 -5.01 -4.39
C THR A 185 -4.85 -3.64 -4.21
N SER A 186 -4.89 -3.10 -2.98
CA SER A 186 -5.36 -1.73 -2.71
C SER A 186 -4.45 -0.67 -3.33
N SER A 187 -3.13 -0.87 -3.31
CA SER A 187 -2.16 0.05 -3.95
C SER A 187 -2.32 0.06 -5.47
N ILE A 188 -2.47 -1.12 -6.09
CA ILE A 188 -2.74 -1.25 -7.53
C ILE A 188 -4.04 -0.49 -7.88
N MET A 189 -5.10 -0.67 -7.09
CA MET A 189 -6.35 0.06 -7.26
C MET A 189 -6.15 1.57 -7.12
N GLY A 190 -5.42 2.03 -6.10
CA GLY A 190 -5.10 3.43 -5.85
C GLY A 190 -4.34 4.10 -7.00
N VAL A 191 -3.36 3.41 -7.59
CA VAL A 191 -2.65 3.87 -8.81
C VAL A 191 -3.63 4.07 -9.97
N GLY A 192 -4.61 3.18 -10.11
CA GLY A 192 -5.67 3.32 -11.12
C GLY A 192 -6.45 4.63 -10.96
N TYR A 193 -6.85 4.95 -9.73
CA TYR A 193 -7.54 6.19 -9.39
C TYR A 193 -6.66 7.42 -9.63
N TRP A 194 -5.42 7.40 -9.15
CA TRP A 194 -4.52 8.55 -9.31
C TRP A 194 -4.19 8.82 -10.78
N THR A 195 -4.12 7.77 -11.60
CA THR A 195 -3.97 7.89 -13.05
C THR A 195 -5.20 8.53 -13.70
N TYR A 196 -6.42 8.15 -13.27
CA TYR A 196 -7.67 8.82 -13.69
C TYR A 196 -7.62 10.30 -13.35
N VAL A 197 -7.31 10.62 -12.10
CA VAL A 197 -7.26 11.98 -11.57
C VAL A 197 -6.26 12.83 -12.33
N LEU A 198 -5.04 12.32 -12.49
CA LEU A 198 -3.98 12.99 -13.24
C LEU A 198 -4.43 13.30 -14.67
N ASN A 199 -5.03 12.33 -15.37
CA ASN A 199 -5.48 12.53 -16.74
C ASN A 199 -6.63 13.55 -16.83
N VAL A 200 -7.57 13.56 -15.86
CA VAL A 200 -8.61 14.60 -15.77
C VAL A 200 -7.96 15.98 -15.60
N PHE A 201 -7.07 16.16 -14.62
CA PHE A 201 -6.43 17.44 -14.36
C PHE A 201 -5.59 17.92 -15.54
N LEU A 202 -4.80 17.06 -16.16
CA LEU A 202 -4.02 17.40 -17.36
C LEU A 202 -4.91 17.75 -18.54
N THR A 203 -6.02 17.03 -18.73
CA THR A 203 -7.00 17.33 -19.77
C THR A 203 -7.67 18.69 -19.54
N VAL A 204 -8.05 19.01 -18.31
CA VAL A 204 -8.63 20.32 -17.99
C VAL A 204 -7.59 21.45 -18.08
N TRP A 205 -6.37 21.21 -17.60
CA TRP A 205 -5.30 22.19 -17.61
C TRP A 205 -4.89 22.56 -19.03
N ALA A 206 -4.68 21.57 -19.90
CA ALA A 206 -4.34 21.84 -21.30
C ALA A 206 -5.53 22.46 -22.06
N ALA A 207 -6.77 22.21 -21.64
CA ALA A 207 -7.94 22.88 -22.21
C ALA A 207 -7.94 24.39 -21.96
N LYS A 208 -7.23 24.94 -20.97
CA LYS A 208 -7.32 26.37 -20.60
C LYS A 208 -7.19 27.33 -21.80
N LYS A 209 -6.37 26.97 -22.79
CA LYS A 209 -6.10 27.78 -23.98
C LYS A 209 -7.06 27.51 -25.15
N ASP A 210 -7.82 26.41 -25.12
CA ASP A 210 -8.72 26.01 -26.20
C ASP A 210 -10.05 26.78 -26.10
N SER A 211 -10.61 27.23 -27.23
CA SER A 211 -11.93 27.87 -27.31
C SER A 211 -12.61 27.51 -28.65
N PRO A 212 -13.95 27.35 -28.70
CA PRO A 212 -14.94 27.56 -27.63
C PRO A 212 -15.18 26.33 -26.71
N LYS A 213 -15.67 26.58 -25.48
CA LYS A 213 -16.08 25.55 -24.50
C LYS A 213 -17.54 25.77 -24.04
N PRO A 214 -18.55 25.45 -24.88
CA PRO A 214 -19.95 25.82 -24.62
C PRO A 214 -20.51 25.20 -23.31
N LEU A 215 -20.06 23.99 -22.94
CA LEU A 215 -20.43 23.31 -21.69
C LEU A 215 -19.35 23.41 -20.60
N GLY A 216 -18.34 24.26 -20.78
CA GLY A 216 -17.17 24.34 -19.91
C GLY A 216 -17.48 24.64 -18.43
N TYR A 217 -18.67 25.14 -18.10
CA TYR A 217 -19.13 25.33 -16.73
C TYR A 217 -19.36 24.01 -15.96
N LEU A 218 -19.49 22.87 -16.64
CA LEU A 218 -19.58 21.54 -16.02
C LEU A 218 -18.21 21.01 -15.57
N THR A 219 -17.12 21.55 -16.11
CA THR A 219 -15.74 21.09 -15.83
C THR A 219 -15.42 21.09 -14.34
N LYS A 220 -15.90 22.09 -13.60
CA LYS A 220 -15.68 22.20 -12.15
C LYS A 220 -16.22 21.00 -11.37
N PHE A 221 -17.33 20.41 -11.79
CA PHE A 221 -17.87 19.20 -11.15
C PHE A 221 -16.96 18.00 -11.38
N VAL A 222 -16.47 17.81 -12.60
CA VAL A 222 -15.56 16.71 -12.95
C VAL A 222 -14.24 16.85 -12.19
N VAL A 223 -13.70 18.08 -12.08
CA VAL A 223 -12.47 18.36 -11.33
C VAL A 223 -12.64 18.09 -9.83
N VAL A 224 -13.73 18.58 -9.22
CA VAL A 224 -14.00 18.35 -7.79
C VAL A 224 -14.23 16.86 -7.53
N SER A 225 -14.99 16.18 -8.38
CA SER A 225 -15.22 14.75 -8.28
C SER A 225 -13.91 13.96 -8.34
N ALA A 226 -13.04 14.24 -9.33
CA ALA A 226 -11.73 13.61 -9.43
C ALA A 226 -10.84 13.92 -8.21
N GLY A 227 -10.81 15.18 -7.75
CA GLY A 227 -10.09 15.58 -6.55
C GLY A 227 -10.59 14.88 -5.29
N ALA A 228 -11.90 14.69 -5.13
CA ALA A 228 -12.48 13.99 -4.00
C ALA A 228 -12.15 12.49 -4.01
N LEU A 229 -12.19 11.83 -5.18
CA LEU A 229 -11.73 10.45 -5.31
C LEU A 229 -10.22 10.31 -5.03
N PHE A 230 -9.41 11.33 -5.34
CA PHE A 230 -8.00 11.37 -4.95
C PHE A 230 -7.84 11.46 -3.43
N VAL A 231 -8.50 12.43 -2.80
CA VAL A 231 -8.45 12.60 -1.33
C VAL A 231 -8.91 11.33 -0.62
N GLY A 232 -10.05 10.77 -1.06
CA GLY A 232 -10.57 9.53 -0.52
C GLY A 232 -9.59 8.37 -0.69
N THR A 233 -9.01 8.15 -1.87
CA THR A 233 -8.03 7.05 -2.04
C THR A 233 -6.74 7.26 -1.26
N VAL A 234 -6.25 8.49 -1.11
CA VAL A 234 -5.10 8.78 -0.23
C VAL A 234 -5.45 8.45 1.22
N GLN A 235 -6.62 8.88 1.68
CA GLN A 235 -7.13 8.54 3.00
C GLN A 235 -7.26 7.01 3.18
N GLY A 236 -7.84 6.29 2.21
CA GLY A 236 -7.95 4.83 2.26
C GLY A 236 -6.60 4.13 2.38
N VAL A 237 -5.57 4.59 1.64
CA VAL A 237 -4.19 4.07 1.78
C VAL A 237 -3.63 4.35 3.17
N LEU A 238 -3.85 5.56 3.70
CA LEU A 238 -3.39 5.92 5.05
C LEU A 238 -4.07 5.10 6.13
N GLN A 239 -5.33 4.71 5.97
CA GLN A 239 -6.09 3.99 7.01
C GLN A 239 -5.70 2.51 7.14
N VAL A 240 -5.28 1.86 6.04
CA VAL A 240 -4.84 0.44 6.06
C VAL A 240 -3.39 0.24 6.52
N LEU A 241 -2.71 1.31 6.89
CA LEU A 241 -1.38 1.27 7.50
C LEU A 241 -1.49 0.73 8.95
N PRO A 242 -0.62 -0.20 9.43
CA PRO A 242 -0.81 -0.93 10.70
C PRO A 242 -1.13 -0.02 11.89
N ALA A 243 -0.23 0.90 12.21
CA ALA A 243 -0.43 1.82 13.33
C ALA A 243 -1.71 2.65 13.21
N ASN A 244 -2.14 2.99 12.00
CA ASN A 244 -3.37 3.74 11.78
C ASN A 244 -4.59 2.83 11.86
N ALA A 245 -4.52 1.59 11.35
CA ALA A 245 -5.58 0.61 11.43
C ALA A 245 -5.81 0.16 12.89
N ASP A 246 -4.73 -0.05 13.64
CA ASP A 246 -4.76 -0.42 15.05
C ASP A 246 -5.24 0.78 15.89
N TRP A 247 -4.77 2.00 15.60
CA TRP A 247 -5.33 3.21 16.21
C TRP A 247 -6.83 3.39 15.89
N ILE A 248 -7.26 3.23 14.64
CA ILE A 248 -8.68 3.31 14.23
C ILE A 248 -9.50 2.29 15.00
N HIS A 249 -9.00 1.06 15.13
CA HIS A 249 -9.66 0.01 15.89
C HIS A 249 -9.77 0.39 17.38
N ASN A 250 -8.66 0.80 17.99
CA ASN A 250 -8.60 1.21 19.41
C ASN A 250 -9.42 2.46 19.72
N ALA A 251 -9.55 3.38 18.76
CA ALA A 251 -10.38 4.58 18.86
C ALA A 251 -11.89 4.26 18.80
N GLY A 252 -12.26 3.00 18.57
CA GLY A 252 -13.63 2.51 18.57
C GLY A 252 -14.55 3.35 17.67
N LYS A 253 -15.59 3.94 18.26
CA LYS A 253 -16.57 4.76 17.52
C LYS A 253 -15.96 5.99 16.85
N PHE A 254 -14.88 6.56 17.39
CA PHE A 254 -14.20 7.71 16.78
C PHE A 254 -13.32 7.30 15.60
N GLY A 255 -12.73 6.10 15.67
CA GLY A 255 -12.13 5.45 14.52
C GLY A 255 -13.11 5.27 13.37
N GLN A 256 -14.35 4.86 13.67
CA GLN A 256 -15.42 4.71 12.66
C GLN A 256 -15.75 6.00 11.90
N TYR A 257 -15.60 7.17 12.55
CA TYR A 257 -15.78 8.47 11.89
C TYR A 257 -14.70 8.72 10.83
N VAL A 258 -13.49 8.22 11.04
CA VAL A 258 -12.40 8.27 10.07
C VAL A 258 -12.57 7.18 9.00
N ASP A 259 -12.70 5.91 9.41
CA ASP A 259 -12.93 4.76 8.54
C ASP A 259 -14.06 3.87 9.08
N PRO A 260 -15.17 3.67 8.38
CA PRO A 260 -15.38 3.98 6.95
C PRO A 260 -16.10 5.30 6.66
N ILE A 261 -16.60 6.04 7.67
CA ILE A 261 -17.65 7.04 7.43
C ILE A 261 -17.14 8.23 6.61
N SER A 262 -16.13 8.98 7.07
CA SER A 262 -15.64 10.14 6.31
C SER A 262 -15.03 9.73 4.96
N HIS A 263 -14.27 8.62 4.94
CA HIS A 263 -13.69 8.04 3.73
C HIS A 263 -14.77 7.71 2.68
N ALA A 264 -15.88 7.09 3.09
CA ALA A 264 -17.00 6.80 2.20
C ALA A 264 -17.67 8.10 1.73
N HIS A 265 -17.90 9.09 2.60
CA HIS A 265 -18.61 10.31 2.22
C HIS A 265 -17.85 11.15 1.18
N VAL A 266 -16.53 11.30 1.32
CA VAL A 266 -15.74 12.04 0.30
C VAL A 266 -15.76 11.32 -1.05
N ASN A 267 -15.69 9.98 -1.06
CA ASN A 267 -15.72 9.20 -2.29
C ASN A 267 -17.12 9.13 -2.93
N LEU A 268 -18.16 8.88 -2.15
CA LEU A 268 -19.52 8.64 -2.65
C LEU A 268 -20.27 9.94 -2.93
N VAL A 269 -20.25 10.91 -2.01
CA VAL A 269 -20.99 12.16 -2.15
C VAL A 269 -20.19 13.15 -2.99
N THR A 270 -18.99 13.54 -2.53
CA THR A 270 -18.18 14.53 -3.24
C THR A 270 -17.56 13.97 -4.53
N GLY A 271 -17.15 12.70 -4.52
CA GLY A 271 -16.66 11.99 -5.69
C GLY A 271 -17.79 11.63 -6.65
N MET A 272 -18.65 10.69 -6.29
CA MET A 272 -19.62 10.13 -7.27
C MET A 272 -20.84 11.01 -7.51
N LEU A 273 -21.52 11.51 -6.48
CA LEU A 273 -22.76 12.27 -6.68
C LEU A 273 -22.53 13.61 -7.38
N VAL A 274 -21.44 14.33 -7.07
CA VAL A 274 -21.07 15.57 -7.82
C VAL A 274 -20.87 15.28 -9.31
N SER A 275 -20.25 14.14 -9.66
CA SER A 275 -20.17 13.69 -11.05
C SER A 275 -21.55 13.35 -11.62
N LEU A 276 -22.42 12.70 -10.84
CA LEU A 276 -23.79 12.41 -11.26
C LEU A 276 -24.59 13.69 -11.54
N VAL A 277 -24.37 14.78 -10.80
CA VAL A 277 -24.95 16.11 -11.10
C VAL A 277 -24.39 16.65 -12.42
N ALA A 278 -23.08 16.50 -12.67
CA ALA A 278 -22.49 16.88 -13.96
C ALA A 278 -23.11 16.10 -15.13
N PHE A 279 -23.31 14.79 -14.92
CA PHE A 279 -23.93 13.89 -15.88
C PHE A 279 -25.38 14.30 -16.14
N LEU A 280 -26.14 14.66 -15.11
CA LEU A 280 -27.50 15.20 -15.26
C LEU A 280 -27.48 16.46 -16.14
N GLY A 281 -26.60 17.42 -15.84
CA GLY A 281 -26.48 18.65 -16.63
C GLY A 281 -26.11 18.41 -18.10
N TYR A 282 -25.37 17.34 -18.39
CA TYR A 282 -25.02 16.94 -19.76
C TYR A 282 -26.12 16.13 -20.46
N PHE A 283 -26.70 15.15 -19.77
CA PHE A 283 -27.59 14.15 -20.36
C PHE A 283 -29.08 14.48 -20.26
N SER A 284 -29.53 15.39 -19.38
CA SER A 284 -30.96 15.61 -19.13
C SER A 284 -31.75 15.86 -20.42
N SER A 285 -31.28 16.77 -21.29
CA SER A 285 -31.92 17.04 -22.58
C SER A 285 -31.72 15.95 -23.62
N ARG A 286 -30.70 15.12 -23.46
CA ARG A 286 -30.33 14.02 -24.38
C ARG A 286 -31.14 12.75 -24.13
N ILE A 287 -31.65 12.56 -22.92
CA ILE A 287 -32.47 11.40 -22.52
C ILE A 287 -33.97 11.70 -22.48
N GLY A 288 -34.41 12.78 -23.13
CA GLY A 288 -35.83 13.17 -23.24
C GLY A 288 -36.32 14.16 -22.16
N GLY A 289 -35.42 14.73 -21.38
CA GLY A 289 -35.69 15.78 -20.40
C GLY A 289 -35.48 17.21 -20.91
N ARG A 290 -35.44 18.16 -19.99
CA ARG A 290 -35.22 19.60 -20.23
C ARG A 290 -33.75 19.94 -20.08
N THR A 291 -33.28 20.91 -20.85
CA THR A 291 -31.95 21.50 -20.67
C THR A 291 -31.91 22.29 -19.36
N ILE A 292 -30.94 21.98 -18.50
CA ILE A 292 -30.79 22.69 -17.22
C ILE A 292 -29.97 23.97 -17.46
N PRO A 293 -30.48 25.16 -17.08
CA PRO A 293 -29.74 26.41 -17.21
C PRO A 293 -28.43 26.41 -16.42
N LYS A 294 -27.38 27.02 -16.98
CA LYS A 294 -26.07 27.21 -16.31
C LYS A 294 -26.20 27.82 -14.90
N ARG A 295 -27.15 28.75 -14.70
CA ARG A 295 -27.41 29.36 -13.38
C ARG A 295 -27.83 28.32 -12.34
N ILE A 296 -28.74 27.42 -12.69
CA ILE A 296 -29.21 26.35 -11.80
C ILE A 296 -28.08 25.36 -11.53
N MET A 297 -27.32 24.97 -12.56
CA MET A 297 -26.13 24.12 -12.37
C MET A 297 -25.09 24.77 -11.46
N ASN A 298 -24.90 26.08 -11.54
CA ASN A 298 -23.99 26.80 -10.65
C ASN A 298 -24.49 26.80 -9.20
N ILE A 299 -25.79 26.98 -8.97
CA ILE A 299 -26.40 26.90 -7.64
C ILE A 299 -26.20 25.50 -7.05
N LEU A 300 -26.51 24.45 -7.82
CA LEU A 300 -26.31 23.06 -7.38
C LEU A 300 -24.86 22.79 -6.97
N PHE A 301 -23.89 23.27 -7.74
CA PHE A 301 -22.48 23.13 -7.40
C PHE A 301 -22.14 23.76 -6.05
N TRP A 302 -22.54 25.01 -5.85
CA TRP A 302 -22.17 25.79 -4.66
C TRP A 302 -22.95 25.41 -3.41
N LEU A 303 -24.10 24.74 -3.55
CA LEU A 303 -24.77 24.10 -2.44
C LEU A 303 -24.10 22.76 -2.11
N LEU A 304 -24.02 21.87 -3.10
CA LEU A 304 -23.62 20.47 -2.88
C LEU A 304 -22.15 20.31 -2.45
N VAL A 305 -21.21 20.98 -3.12
CA VAL A 305 -19.77 20.73 -2.89
C VAL A 305 -19.37 21.18 -1.48
N PRO A 306 -19.60 22.45 -1.06
CA PRO A 306 -19.25 22.88 0.29
C PRO A 306 -19.98 22.09 1.37
N ALA A 307 -21.25 21.76 1.16
CA ALA A 307 -22.02 20.96 2.12
C ALA A 307 -21.44 19.55 2.30
N SER A 308 -21.07 18.89 1.21
CA SER A 308 -20.44 17.57 1.27
C SER A 308 -19.07 17.58 1.94
N LEU A 309 -18.26 18.61 1.67
CA LEU A 309 -16.93 18.77 2.27
C LEU A 309 -17.03 19.11 3.76
N LEU A 310 -17.98 19.97 4.14
CA LEU A 310 -18.23 20.29 5.54
C LEU A 310 -18.60 19.01 6.31
N PHE A 311 -19.53 18.21 5.77
CA PHE A 311 -19.95 16.95 6.38
C PHE A 311 -18.80 15.95 6.52
N TYR A 312 -17.99 15.80 5.47
CA TYR A 312 -16.78 14.98 5.47
C TYR A 312 -15.78 15.44 6.54
N LEU A 313 -15.45 16.74 6.57
CA LEU A 313 -14.47 17.31 7.50
C LEU A 313 -14.93 17.23 8.95
N THR A 314 -16.24 17.38 9.21
CA THR A 314 -16.80 17.22 10.57
C THR A 314 -16.52 15.81 11.10
N PHE A 315 -16.81 14.75 10.33
CA PHE A 315 -16.49 13.39 10.76
C PHE A 315 -14.98 13.15 10.90
N LEU A 316 -14.19 13.57 9.91
CA LEU A 316 -12.75 13.35 9.93
C LEU A 316 -12.08 14.03 11.12
N PHE A 317 -12.34 15.32 11.35
CA PHE A 317 -11.70 16.06 12.43
C PHE A 317 -12.19 15.61 13.80
N THR A 318 -13.48 15.34 13.98
CA THR A 318 -13.95 14.77 15.26
C THR A 318 -13.32 13.42 15.53
N GLY A 319 -13.26 12.53 14.52
CA GLY A 319 -12.66 11.21 14.68
C GLY A 319 -11.18 11.29 15.06
N LEU A 320 -10.42 12.17 14.40
CA LEU A 320 -9.00 12.37 14.70
C LEU A 320 -8.76 13.07 16.05
N ILE A 321 -9.54 14.09 16.40
CA ILE A 321 -9.32 14.87 17.64
C ILE A 321 -9.79 14.09 18.86
N VAL A 322 -11.03 13.59 18.84
CA VAL A 322 -11.63 12.91 20.01
C VAL A 322 -11.11 11.48 20.13
N GLY A 323 -10.70 10.86 19.03
CA GLY A 323 -10.04 9.55 19.03
C GLY A 323 -8.55 9.60 19.38
N ASN A 324 -7.99 10.74 19.81
CA ASN A 324 -6.55 10.90 20.11
C ASN A 324 -5.60 10.61 18.91
N GLY A 325 -6.08 10.78 17.68
CA GLY A 325 -5.27 10.69 16.47
C GLY A 325 -4.51 11.98 16.12
N LEU A 326 -4.92 13.11 16.69
CA LEU A 326 -4.24 14.41 16.60
C LEU A 326 -4.07 15.01 17.99
N ASP A 327 -2.83 15.35 18.33
CA ASP A 327 -2.52 16.03 19.58
C ASP A 327 -2.88 17.52 19.45
N VAL A 328 -3.92 17.95 20.16
CA VAL A 328 -4.48 19.32 20.09
C VAL A 328 -4.66 19.92 21.48
N PRO A 329 -4.61 21.26 21.63
CA PRO A 329 -4.93 21.92 22.88
C PRO A 329 -6.27 21.47 23.47
N THR A 330 -6.34 21.36 24.81
CA THR A 330 -7.52 20.87 25.55
C THR A 330 -8.80 21.61 25.18
N GLU A 331 -8.72 22.91 24.92
CA GLU A 331 -9.85 23.75 24.49
C GLU A 331 -10.48 23.25 23.18
N ILE A 332 -9.65 22.85 22.21
CA ILE A 332 -10.10 22.32 20.91
C ILE A 332 -10.72 20.94 21.10
N PHE A 333 -10.08 20.08 21.91
CA PHE A 333 -10.63 18.76 22.25
C PHE A 333 -12.02 18.88 22.88
N VAL A 334 -12.18 19.71 23.92
CA VAL A 334 -13.44 19.92 24.63
C VAL A 334 -14.50 20.51 23.69
N PHE A 335 -14.13 21.44 22.82
CA PHE A 335 -15.05 21.99 21.82
C PHE A 335 -15.61 20.90 20.90
N PHE A 336 -14.74 20.09 20.28
CA PHE A 336 -15.19 19.04 19.37
C PHE A 336 -15.97 17.93 20.09
N ALA A 337 -15.51 17.48 21.26
CA ALA A 337 -16.19 16.45 22.04
C ALA A 337 -17.60 16.89 22.48
N SER A 338 -17.76 18.13 22.95
CA SER A 338 -19.03 18.64 23.48
C SER A 338 -20.02 19.04 22.38
N ASN A 339 -19.53 19.55 21.25
CA ASN A 339 -20.38 20.10 20.19
C ASN A 339 -20.60 19.16 19.00
N PHE A 340 -19.98 17.97 18.97
CA PHE A 340 -20.06 17.08 17.82
C PHE A 340 -21.48 16.78 17.32
N PRO A 341 -22.48 16.42 18.18
CA PRO A 341 -23.84 16.15 17.73
C PRO A 341 -24.48 17.35 17.01
N MET A 342 -24.18 18.57 17.48
CA MET A 342 -24.66 19.80 16.86
C MET A 342 -23.94 20.06 15.52
N LEU A 343 -22.62 19.93 15.49
CA LEU A 343 -21.82 20.13 14.28
C LEU A 343 -22.25 19.19 13.16
N ILE A 344 -22.46 17.91 13.47
CA ILE A 344 -22.88 16.93 12.46
C ILE A 344 -24.33 17.14 12.02
N ALA A 345 -25.23 17.55 12.93
CA ALA A 345 -26.60 17.90 12.59
C ALA A 345 -26.64 19.10 11.64
N ILE A 346 -25.87 20.16 11.92
CA ILE A 346 -25.77 21.35 11.06
C ILE A 346 -25.22 20.95 9.68
N ALA A 347 -24.09 20.26 9.64
CA ALA A 347 -23.49 19.82 8.37
C ALA A 347 -24.44 18.92 7.58
N GLY A 348 -25.14 18.00 8.26
CA GLY A 348 -26.11 17.08 7.66
C GLY A 348 -27.34 17.80 7.09
N VAL A 349 -27.88 18.79 7.80
CA VAL A 349 -29.02 19.61 7.33
C VAL A 349 -28.63 20.42 6.09
N ILE A 350 -27.44 21.03 6.06
CA ILE A 350 -26.96 21.78 4.90
C ILE A 350 -26.77 20.83 3.69
N MET A 351 -26.22 19.64 3.91
CA MET A 351 -26.08 18.62 2.87
C MET A 351 -27.44 18.14 2.36
N LEU A 352 -28.40 17.90 3.26
CA LEU A 352 -29.76 17.49 2.91
C LEU A 352 -30.47 18.55 2.07
N PHE A 353 -30.40 19.81 2.48
CA PHE A 353 -30.96 20.92 1.70
C PHE A 353 -30.41 20.91 0.27
N SER A 354 -29.09 20.69 0.13
CA SER A 354 -28.44 20.58 -1.18
C SER A 354 -28.97 19.40 -2.01
N PHE A 355 -29.21 18.24 -1.38
CA PHE A 355 -29.84 17.09 -2.04
C PHE A 355 -31.28 17.37 -2.45
N TRP A 356 -32.07 18.07 -1.64
CA TRP A 356 -33.45 18.40 -1.95
C TRP A 356 -33.55 19.34 -3.15
N VAL A 357 -32.66 20.33 -3.23
CA VAL A 357 -32.54 21.18 -4.42
C VAL A 357 -32.14 20.33 -5.64
N TYR A 358 -31.21 19.39 -5.49
CA TYR A 358 -30.86 18.45 -6.55
C TYR A 358 -32.05 17.60 -6.99
N PHE A 359 -32.81 16.99 -6.08
CA PHE A 359 -33.98 16.17 -6.38
C PHE A 359 -35.07 16.97 -7.09
N GLY A 360 -35.33 18.19 -6.63
CA GLY A 360 -36.27 19.11 -7.27
C GLY A 360 -35.86 19.43 -8.71
N VAL A 361 -34.59 19.79 -8.93
CA VAL A 361 -34.06 20.10 -10.28
C VAL A 361 -34.06 18.86 -11.17
N ALA A 362 -33.63 17.71 -10.65
CA ALA A 362 -33.57 16.47 -11.40
C ALA A 362 -34.97 15.99 -11.80
N GLY A 363 -35.92 15.95 -10.85
CA GLY A 363 -37.32 15.60 -11.10
C GLY A 363 -38.01 16.56 -12.08
N TRP A 364 -37.76 17.86 -11.95
CA TRP A 364 -38.24 18.85 -12.92
C TRP A 364 -37.65 18.63 -14.32
N SER A 365 -36.33 18.40 -14.40
CA SER A 365 -35.62 18.25 -15.68
C SER A 365 -36.01 16.96 -16.40
N LEU A 366 -36.28 15.88 -15.69
CA LEU A 366 -36.58 14.56 -16.28
C LEU A 366 -38.10 14.27 -16.40
N HIS A 367 -38.94 15.28 -16.17
CA HIS A 367 -40.40 15.17 -16.23
C HIS A 367 -40.95 14.13 -15.23
N PHE A 368 -40.74 14.32 -13.93
CA PHE A 368 -41.21 13.41 -12.87
C PHE A 368 -42.69 13.01 -12.99
N ARG A 369 -43.57 13.89 -13.52
CA ARG A 369 -44.98 13.57 -13.80
C ARG A 369 -45.18 12.39 -14.77
N GLN A 370 -44.18 12.08 -15.60
CA GLN A 370 -44.17 10.95 -16.52
C GLN A 370 -43.47 9.71 -15.94
N LEU A 371 -43.10 9.71 -14.65
CA LEU A 371 -42.39 8.61 -13.96
C LEU A 371 -43.02 7.26 -14.28
N GLN A 372 -44.34 7.13 -14.14
CA GLN A 372 -45.04 5.86 -14.38
C GLN A 372 -44.80 5.34 -15.80
N ASN A 373 -44.96 6.19 -16.81
CA ASN A 373 -44.73 5.81 -18.21
C ASN A 373 -43.27 5.51 -18.51
N GLN A 374 -42.34 6.29 -17.95
CA GLN A 374 -40.90 6.10 -18.12
C GLN A 374 -40.41 4.82 -17.43
N PHE A 375 -40.96 4.49 -16.26
CA PHE A 375 -40.70 3.27 -15.51
C PHE A 375 -41.20 2.04 -16.27
N LEU A 376 -42.47 2.03 -16.70
CA LEU A 376 -43.06 0.92 -17.45
C LEU A 376 -42.34 0.63 -18.78
N LYS A 377 -41.88 1.68 -19.47
CA LYS A 377 -41.09 1.57 -20.71
C LYS A 377 -39.59 1.32 -20.46
N ALA A 378 -39.15 1.38 -19.21
CA ALA A 378 -37.77 1.34 -18.77
C ALA A 378 -36.87 2.28 -19.59
N THR A 379 -37.27 3.53 -19.76
CA THR A 379 -36.44 4.52 -20.49
C THR A 379 -35.21 4.90 -19.66
N PRO A 380 -34.11 5.40 -20.27
CA PRO A 380 -32.96 5.92 -19.54
C PRO A 380 -33.32 6.94 -18.45
N ALA A 381 -34.28 7.83 -18.74
CA ALA A 381 -34.82 8.77 -17.76
C ALA A 381 -35.59 8.07 -16.62
N GLY A 382 -36.31 6.98 -16.92
CA GLY A 382 -37.00 6.16 -15.91
C GLY A 382 -36.04 5.51 -14.90
N PHE A 383 -34.90 4.99 -15.35
CA PHE A 383 -33.83 4.50 -14.45
C PHE A 383 -33.37 5.60 -13.49
N TRP A 384 -33.13 6.80 -14.02
CA TRP A 384 -32.69 7.93 -13.22
C TRP A 384 -33.76 8.42 -12.24
N LEU A 385 -35.02 8.51 -12.68
CA LEU A 385 -36.12 8.94 -11.81
C LEU A 385 -36.34 7.98 -10.64
N VAL A 386 -36.25 6.66 -10.87
CA VAL A 386 -36.28 5.68 -9.77
C VAL A 386 -35.08 5.84 -8.85
N SER A 387 -33.90 6.11 -9.42
CA SER A 387 -32.72 6.46 -8.63
C SER A 387 -32.94 7.66 -7.72
N LEU A 388 -33.64 8.70 -8.18
CA LEU A 388 -33.96 9.86 -7.33
C LEU A 388 -34.84 9.47 -6.14
N ILE A 389 -35.77 8.53 -6.32
CA ILE A 389 -36.62 8.03 -5.23
C ILE A 389 -35.77 7.30 -4.20
N ALA A 390 -34.90 6.39 -4.64
CA ALA A 390 -33.99 5.67 -3.75
C ALA A 390 -33.05 6.63 -2.99
N LEU A 391 -32.43 7.60 -3.69
CA LEU A 391 -31.59 8.62 -3.07
C LEU A 391 -32.36 9.52 -2.09
N PHE A 392 -33.62 9.83 -2.38
CA PHE A 392 -34.47 10.63 -1.49
C PHE A 392 -34.71 9.90 -0.17
N PHE A 393 -35.14 8.64 -0.21
CA PHE A 393 -35.37 7.85 0.99
C PHE A 393 -34.08 7.54 1.74
N GLY A 394 -32.99 7.23 1.01
CA GLY A 394 -31.68 7.05 1.63
C GLY A 394 -31.21 8.33 2.32
N ALA A 395 -31.25 9.49 1.66
CA ALA A 395 -30.90 10.78 2.27
C ALA A 395 -31.76 11.10 3.51
N LEU A 396 -33.05 10.77 3.48
CA LEU A 396 -33.95 10.94 4.62
C LEU A 396 -33.54 10.03 5.79
N GLN A 397 -33.22 8.76 5.53
CA GLN A 397 -32.72 7.84 6.56
C GLN A 397 -31.39 8.33 7.16
N GLY A 398 -30.48 8.84 6.32
CA GLY A 398 -29.21 9.42 6.79
C GLY A 398 -29.42 10.62 7.72
N LEU A 399 -30.43 11.46 7.46
CA LEU A 399 -30.84 12.52 8.40
C LEU A 399 -31.33 11.92 9.72
N LEU A 400 -32.23 10.93 9.67
CA LEU A 400 -32.78 10.31 10.88
C LEU A 400 -31.67 9.68 11.74
N GLN A 401 -30.63 9.11 11.13
CA GLN A 401 -29.44 8.60 11.81
C GLN A 401 -28.62 9.71 12.49
N ALA A 402 -28.62 10.92 11.96
CA ALA A 402 -27.92 12.06 12.54
C ALA A 402 -28.65 12.67 13.76
N ILE A 403 -29.95 12.40 13.95
CA ILE A 403 -30.74 12.91 15.07
C ILE A 403 -30.38 12.12 16.34
N PRO A 404 -29.86 12.75 17.42
CA PRO A 404 -29.37 12.04 18.60
C PRO A 404 -30.39 11.09 19.26
N SER A 405 -31.67 11.47 19.29
CA SER A 405 -32.74 10.67 19.89
C SER A 405 -33.08 9.39 19.10
N ILE A 406 -32.77 9.35 17.80
CA ILE A 406 -33.07 8.23 16.90
C ILE A 406 -31.79 7.44 16.56
N ASN A 407 -30.63 8.08 16.65
CA ASN A 407 -29.30 7.54 16.33
C ASN A 407 -29.05 6.18 16.97
N ARG A 408 -29.36 6.00 18.28
CA ARG A 408 -29.16 4.71 18.96
C ARG A 408 -29.93 3.57 18.30
N VAL A 409 -31.14 3.80 17.80
CA VAL A 409 -31.95 2.75 17.17
C VAL A 409 -31.43 2.42 15.76
N LEU A 410 -31.01 3.43 15.01
CA LEU A 410 -30.65 3.27 13.60
C LEU A 410 -29.17 2.99 13.33
N ILE A 411 -28.29 3.13 14.33
CA ILE A 411 -26.84 2.94 14.16
C ILE A 411 -26.32 1.72 14.94
N THR A 412 -26.94 1.35 16.06
CA THR A 412 -26.46 0.23 16.89
C THR A 412 -26.45 -1.10 16.11
N PRO A 413 -27.48 -1.46 15.32
CA PRO A 413 -27.41 -2.61 14.44
C PRO A 413 -26.70 -2.24 13.13
N GLU A 414 -25.54 -2.84 12.87
CA GLU A 414 -24.69 -2.56 11.70
C GLU A 414 -25.41 -2.72 10.34
N GLU A 415 -26.45 -3.55 10.31
CA GLU A 415 -27.29 -3.80 9.13
C GLU A 415 -27.99 -2.51 8.65
N ILE A 416 -28.42 -1.63 9.56
CA ILE A 416 -29.24 -0.45 9.25
C ILE A 416 -28.40 0.66 8.56
N PRO A 417 -27.19 1.02 9.02
CA PRO A 417 -26.30 1.91 8.29
C PRO A 417 -25.80 1.29 6.96
N ASN A 418 -25.55 -0.02 6.93
CA ASN A 418 -25.08 -0.69 5.71
C ASN A 418 -26.16 -0.68 4.61
N ILE A 419 -27.43 -0.90 4.98
CA ILE A 419 -28.53 -0.89 4.01
C ILE A 419 -28.85 0.52 3.50
N HIS A 420 -28.66 1.56 4.32
CA HIS A 420 -28.71 2.95 3.86
C HIS A 420 -27.73 3.19 2.71
N ALA A 421 -26.47 2.78 2.90
CA ALA A 421 -25.43 2.93 1.88
C ALA A 421 -25.78 2.12 0.62
N GLN A 422 -26.27 0.89 0.77
CA GLN A 422 -26.64 0.05 -0.37
C GLN A 422 -27.85 0.60 -1.15
N LEU A 423 -28.87 1.14 -0.47
CA LEU A 423 -30.00 1.80 -1.14
C LEU A 423 -29.53 2.99 -1.98
N ASN A 424 -28.69 3.85 -1.39
CA ASN A 424 -28.15 5.01 -2.09
C ASN A 424 -27.23 4.62 -3.25
N MET A 425 -26.46 3.54 -3.11
CA MET A 425 -25.51 3.11 -4.12
C MET A 425 -26.14 2.30 -5.23
N ILE A 426 -26.83 1.19 -4.91
CA ILE A 426 -27.46 0.30 -5.89
C ILE A 426 -28.73 0.93 -6.46
N GLY A 427 -29.63 1.36 -5.58
CA GLY A 427 -30.91 1.95 -5.95
C GLY A 427 -30.77 3.37 -6.52
N GLY A 428 -29.82 4.15 -6.00
CA GLY A 428 -29.55 5.51 -6.42
C GLY A 428 -28.48 5.62 -7.51
N VAL A 429 -27.23 5.85 -7.10
CA VAL A 429 -26.12 6.25 -7.99
C VAL A 429 -25.93 5.28 -9.17
N LEU A 430 -25.88 3.96 -8.92
CA LEU A 430 -25.69 2.94 -9.96
C LEU A 430 -26.86 2.91 -10.94
N LEU A 431 -28.10 2.92 -10.44
CA LEU A 431 -29.27 2.81 -11.30
C LEU A 431 -29.34 3.97 -12.30
N ALA A 432 -29.02 5.21 -11.88
CA ALA A 432 -28.90 6.34 -12.80
C ALA A 432 -27.81 6.14 -13.87
N MET A 433 -26.63 5.63 -13.49
CA MET A 433 -25.55 5.33 -14.44
C MET A 433 -25.91 4.18 -15.38
N LEU A 434 -26.62 3.15 -14.93
CA LEU A 434 -27.12 2.07 -15.79
C LEU A 434 -28.09 2.61 -16.86
N GLY A 435 -28.95 3.57 -16.49
CA GLY A 435 -29.79 4.30 -17.44
C GLY A 435 -28.96 5.00 -18.54
N LEU A 436 -27.86 5.66 -18.14
CA LEU A 436 -26.92 6.26 -19.09
C LEU A 436 -26.23 5.23 -19.98
N VAL A 437 -25.83 4.08 -19.45
CA VAL A 437 -25.25 3.01 -20.27
C VAL A 437 -26.24 2.58 -21.35
N TYR A 438 -27.51 2.35 -21.02
CA TYR A 438 -28.53 2.03 -22.03
C TYR A 438 -28.73 3.12 -23.08
N TYR A 439 -28.53 4.39 -22.72
CA TYR A 439 -28.54 5.51 -23.67
C TYR A 439 -27.28 5.54 -24.55
N LEU A 440 -26.12 5.23 -24.00
CA LEU A 440 -24.82 5.31 -24.69
C LEU A 440 -24.52 4.09 -25.57
N LEU A 441 -25.09 2.92 -25.27
CA LEU A 441 -24.85 1.69 -26.04
C LEU A 441 -25.07 1.86 -27.55
N PRO A 442 -26.19 2.44 -28.04
CA PRO A 442 -26.41 2.62 -29.48
C PRO A 442 -25.36 3.53 -30.13
N ASP A 443 -24.96 4.61 -29.44
CA ASP A 443 -23.97 5.58 -29.93
C ASP A 443 -22.56 4.95 -30.01
N LEU A 444 -22.20 4.12 -29.03
CA LEU A 444 -20.87 3.53 -28.92
C LEU A 444 -20.69 2.20 -29.66
N THR A 445 -21.78 1.45 -29.90
CA THR A 445 -21.72 0.09 -30.46
C THR A 445 -22.52 -0.08 -31.75
N GLY A 446 -23.36 0.89 -32.11
CA GLY A 446 -24.32 0.78 -33.21
C GLY A 446 -25.50 -0.16 -32.92
N GLN A 447 -25.57 -0.78 -31.74
CA GLN A 447 -26.62 -1.72 -31.37
C GLN A 447 -27.44 -1.25 -30.19
N THR A 448 -28.75 -1.55 -30.22
CA THR A 448 -29.67 -1.24 -29.12
C THR A 448 -29.92 -2.49 -28.27
N ALA A 449 -30.01 -2.29 -26.95
CA ALA A 449 -30.37 -3.38 -26.04
C ALA A 449 -31.85 -3.76 -26.19
N HIS A 450 -32.14 -5.07 -26.16
CA HIS A 450 -33.53 -5.56 -26.18
C HIS A 450 -34.36 -4.98 -25.02
N SER A 451 -35.57 -4.54 -25.33
CA SER A 451 -36.50 -3.92 -24.36
C SER A 451 -36.86 -4.83 -23.19
N ARG A 452 -36.84 -6.17 -23.37
CA ARG A 452 -37.06 -7.14 -22.30
C ARG A 452 -35.93 -7.13 -21.28
N LEU A 453 -34.67 -7.18 -21.72
CA LEU A 453 -33.50 -7.15 -20.83
C LEU A 453 -33.43 -5.83 -20.07
N ARG A 454 -33.71 -4.72 -20.74
CA ARG A 454 -33.77 -3.39 -20.12
C ARG A 454 -34.85 -3.29 -19.04
N ARG A 455 -36.05 -3.85 -19.29
CA ARG A 455 -37.14 -3.90 -18.28
C ARG A 455 -36.80 -4.82 -17.11
N MET A 456 -36.30 -6.02 -17.37
CA MET A 456 -35.87 -6.95 -16.32
C MET A 456 -34.77 -6.34 -15.46
N SER A 457 -33.85 -5.59 -16.07
CA SER A 457 -32.82 -4.84 -15.36
C SER A 457 -33.41 -3.79 -14.42
N LEU A 458 -34.28 -2.89 -14.92
CA LEU A 458 -34.89 -1.86 -14.08
C LEU A 458 -35.73 -2.45 -12.95
N PHE A 459 -36.67 -3.34 -13.27
CA PHE A 459 -37.61 -3.92 -12.30
C PHE A 459 -36.89 -4.80 -11.28
N GLY A 460 -35.97 -5.66 -11.74
CA GLY A 460 -35.21 -6.54 -10.86
C GLY A 460 -34.39 -5.77 -9.82
N ILE A 461 -33.66 -4.74 -10.26
CA ILE A 461 -32.85 -3.92 -9.35
C ILE A 461 -33.77 -3.11 -8.42
N THR A 462 -34.85 -2.51 -8.94
CA THR A 462 -35.73 -1.62 -8.18
C THR A 462 -36.50 -2.38 -7.09
N PHE A 463 -37.21 -3.45 -7.45
CA PHE A 463 -37.97 -4.22 -6.48
C PHE A 463 -37.05 -5.04 -5.57
N GLY A 464 -35.93 -5.52 -6.10
CA GLY A 464 -34.91 -6.22 -5.32
C GLY A 464 -34.32 -5.33 -4.23
N ILE A 465 -33.81 -4.13 -4.56
CA ILE A 465 -33.21 -3.24 -3.55
C ILE A 465 -34.25 -2.70 -2.56
N ALA A 466 -35.49 -2.42 -3.01
CA ALA A 466 -36.56 -1.97 -2.13
C ALA A 466 -36.96 -3.06 -1.13
N GLY A 467 -37.15 -4.30 -1.59
CA GLY A 467 -37.46 -5.42 -0.70
C GLY A 467 -36.30 -5.76 0.22
N TYR A 468 -35.06 -5.76 -0.30
CA TYR A 468 -33.85 -5.98 0.49
C TYR A 468 -33.70 -4.90 1.57
N TYR A 469 -34.04 -3.64 1.25
CA TYR A 469 -34.07 -2.54 2.20
C TYR A 469 -35.02 -2.80 3.37
N VAL A 470 -36.28 -3.10 3.06
CA VAL A 470 -37.32 -3.34 4.08
C VAL A 470 -36.95 -4.52 4.97
N LEU A 471 -36.52 -5.64 4.37
CA LEU A 471 -36.24 -6.85 5.14
C LEU A 471 -34.98 -6.71 6.00
N THR A 472 -33.94 -6.03 5.50
CA THR A 472 -32.73 -5.74 6.30
C THR A 472 -33.03 -4.75 7.42
N LEU A 473 -33.89 -3.76 7.19
CA LEU A 473 -34.34 -2.84 8.24
C LEU A 473 -35.14 -3.58 9.32
N MET A 474 -36.03 -4.49 8.94
CA MET A 474 -36.76 -5.34 9.89
C MET A 474 -35.82 -6.22 10.71
N SER A 475 -34.85 -6.89 10.05
CA SER A 475 -33.79 -7.66 10.71
C SER A 475 -33.04 -6.81 11.75
N GLY A 476 -32.59 -5.62 11.34
CA GLY A 476 -31.84 -4.72 12.22
C GLY A 476 -32.66 -4.23 13.41
N LEU A 477 -33.94 -3.91 13.21
CA LEU A 477 -34.85 -3.52 14.29
C LEU A 477 -35.13 -4.67 15.27
N GLN A 478 -35.30 -5.89 14.77
CA GLN A 478 -35.46 -7.07 15.61
C GLN A 478 -34.22 -7.34 16.47
N ARG A 479 -33.02 -7.25 15.86
CA ARG A 479 -31.76 -7.35 16.60
C ARG A 479 -31.59 -6.26 17.64
N MET A 480 -31.99 -5.03 17.33
CA MET A 480 -31.97 -3.93 18.30
C MET A 480 -32.82 -4.27 19.53
N GLY A 481 -33.95 -4.95 19.35
CA GLY A 481 -34.76 -5.50 20.43
C GLY A 481 -33.95 -6.41 21.36
N TYR A 482 -33.25 -7.40 20.81
CA TYR A 482 -32.40 -8.31 21.58
C TYR A 482 -31.21 -7.61 22.24
N MET A 483 -30.55 -6.69 21.52
CA MET A 483 -29.42 -5.92 22.06
C MET A 483 -29.85 -4.99 23.20
N SER A 484 -31.06 -4.45 23.14
CA SER A 484 -31.63 -3.64 24.23
C SER A 484 -31.89 -4.43 25.52
N GLN A 485 -31.93 -5.76 25.42
CA GLN A 485 -32.03 -6.69 26.54
C GLN A 485 -30.65 -7.12 27.08
N GLY A 486 -29.56 -6.53 26.57
CA GLY A 486 -28.19 -6.78 27.00
C GLY A 486 -27.42 -7.81 26.18
N MET A 487 -27.99 -8.35 25.10
CA MET A 487 -27.28 -9.31 24.24
C MET A 487 -26.21 -8.62 23.39
N THR A 488 -25.09 -9.32 23.15
CA THR A 488 -24.07 -8.88 22.19
C THR A 488 -24.59 -8.93 20.75
N SER A 489 -23.92 -8.26 19.81
CA SER A 489 -24.28 -8.26 18.39
C SER A 489 -24.36 -9.68 17.80
N ILE A 490 -23.43 -10.57 18.21
CA ILE A 490 -23.38 -11.97 17.76
C ILE A 490 -24.55 -12.76 18.35
N GLN A 491 -24.77 -12.66 19.67
CA GLN A 491 -25.89 -13.33 20.33
C GLN A 491 -27.25 -12.89 19.77
N ALA A 492 -27.43 -11.59 19.52
CA ALA A 492 -28.63 -11.05 18.89
C ALA A 492 -28.84 -11.56 17.46
N ALA A 493 -27.76 -11.83 16.71
CA ALA A 493 -27.84 -12.45 15.39
C ALA A 493 -28.22 -13.93 15.46
N GLN A 494 -27.78 -14.65 16.51
CA GLN A 494 -28.14 -16.05 16.73
C GLN A 494 -29.62 -16.24 17.10
N GLN A 495 -30.26 -15.22 17.69
CA GLN A 495 -31.71 -15.20 17.92
C GLN A 495 -32.51 -15.01 16.63
N ILE A 496 -31.87 -14.69 15.51
CA ILE A 496 -32.54 -14.63 14.21
C ILE A 496 -32.63 -16.03 13.61
N ASP A 497 -33.87 -16.51 13.53
CA ASP A 497 -34.24 -17.74 12.84
C ASP A 497 -33.96 -17.71 11.34
N TRP A 498 -33.91 -18.91 10.75
CA TRP A 498 -33.57 -19.15 9.34
C TRP A 498 -34.42 -18.38 8.31
N TYR A 499 -35.66 -17.97 8.66
CA TYR A 499 -36.59 -17.35 7.72
C TYR A 499 -36.18 -15.94 7.28
N ILE A 500 -35.47 -15.18 8.13
CA ILE A 500 -34.98 -13.83 7.79
C ILE A 500 -33.87 -13.90 6.73
N PRO A 501 -32.74 -14.60 6.97
CA PRO A 501 -31.72 -14.76 5.95
C PRO A 501 -32.26 -15.49 4.70
N PHE A 502 -33.17 -16.46 4.84
CA PHE A 502 -33.84 -17.05 3.68
C PHE A 502 -34.62 -16.00 2.88
N GLY A 503 -35.39 -15.14 3.55
CA GLY A 503 -36.07 -14.02 2.91
C GLY A 503 -35.09 -13.05 2.23
N LEU A 504 -33.95 -12.74 2.85
CA LEU A 504 -32.89 -11.91 2.27
C LEU A 504 -32.27 -12.56 1.04
N MET A 505 -32.08 -13.87 1.05
CA MET A 505 -31.62 -14.64 -0.11
C MET A 505 -32.65 -14.57 -1.25
N ILE A 506 -33.94 -14.77 -0.97
CA ILE A 506 -34.98 -14.71 -1.99
C ILE A 506 -35.13 -13.30 -2.57
N ILE A 507 -35.07 -12.25 -1.74
CA ILE A 507 -35.24 -10.87 -2.20
C ILE A 507 -34.02 -10.32 -2.95
N THR A 508 -32.86 -10.98 -2.85
CA THR A 508 -31.67 -10.66 -3.66
C THR A 508 -31.70 -11.31 -5.05
N LEU A 509 -32.51 -12.35 -5.28
CA LEU A 509 -32.66 -12.96 -6.61
C LEU A 509 -33.15 -11.96 -7.69
N PRO A 510 -34.14 -11.07 -7.43
CA PRO A 510 -34.47 -9.99 -8.35
C PRO A 510 -33.30 -9.07 -8.69
N ILE A 511 -32.42 -8.75 -7.72
CA ILE A 511 -31.22 -7.93 -7.95
C ILE A 511 -30.27 -8.69 -8.90
N LEU A 512 -30.03 -9.98 -8.65
CA LEU A 512 -29.22 -10.84 -9.52
C LEU A 512 -29.80 -10.92 -10.94
N VAL A 513 -31.11 -11.14 -11.08
CA VAL A 513 -31.79 -11.12 -12.40
C VAL A 513 -31.63 -9.76 -13.07
N GLY A 514 -31.75 -8.68 -12.31
CA GLY A 514 -31.63 -7.31 -12.81
C GLY A 514 -30.24 -6.99 -13.35
N PHE A 515 -29.19 -7.28 -12.58
CA PHE A 515 -27.81 -7.08 -13.02
C PHE A 515 -27.39 -8.09 -14.09
N SER A 516 -27.85 -9.34 -14.04
CA SER A 516 -27.61 -10.33 -15.11
C SER A 516 -28.27 -9.90 -16.42
N SER A 517 -29.47 -9.31 -16.36
CA SER A 517 -30.15 -8.76 -17.54
C SER A 517 -29.39 -7.56 -18.12
N PHE A 518 -28.86 -6.69 -17.25
CA PHE A 518 -27.97 -5.60 -17.66
C PHE A 518 -26.69 -6.13 -18.31
N GLY A 519 -26.02 -7.09 -17.67
CA GLY A 519 -24.78 -7.66 -18.19
C GLY A 519 -24.98 -8.40 -19.51
N LEU A 520 -26.07 -9.14 -19.65
CA LEU A 520 -26.43 -9.79 -20.91
C LEU A 520 -26.76 -8.76 -22.00
N ALA A 521 -27.43 -7.65 -21.66
CA ALA A 521 -27.69 -6.57 -22.61
C ALA A 521 -26.38 -5.96 -23.12
N VAL A 522 -25.46 -5.59 -22.21
CA VAL A 522 -24.14 -5.04 -22.55
C VAL A 522 -23.32 -6.06 -23.34
N TYR A 523 -23.31 -7.32 -22.94
CA TYR A 523 -22.54 -8.38 -23.61
C TYR A 523 -22.99 -8.61 -25.06
N ARG A 524 -24.31 -8.58 -25.31
CA ARG A 524 -24.90 -8.73 -26.65
C ARG A 524 -24.60 -7.52 -27.52
N THR A 525 -24.83 -6.30 -27.04
CA THR A 525 -24.63 -5.09 -27.84
C THR A 525 -23.15 -4.81 -28.15
N THR A 526 -22.22 -5.32 -27.34
CA THR A 526 -20.77 -5.15 -27.54
C THR A 526 -20.11 -6.23 -28.36
N GLU A 527 -20.86 -7.09 -29.06
CA GLU A 527 -20.29 -8.19 -29.87
C GLU A 527 -19.25 -7.70 -30.89
N ALA A 528 -19.58 -6.64 -31.65
CA ALA A 528 -18.66 -6.05 -32.62
C ALA A 528 -17.36 -5.57 -31.96
N PHE A 529 -17.47 -4.79 -30.88
CA PHE A 529 -16.32 -4.34 -30.09
C PHE A 529 -15.48 -5.51 -29.57
N ARG A 530 -16.10 -6.56 -29.02
CA ARG A 530 -15.39 -7.73 -28.49
C ARG A 530 -14.67 -8.51 -29.60
N SER A 531 -15.28 -8.62 -30.79
CA SER A 531 -14.66 -9.26 -31.94
C SER A 531 -13.43 -8.49 -32.43
N GLU A 532 -13.52 -7.15 -32.51
CA GLU A 532 -12.40 -6.26 -32.85
C GLU A 532 -11.31 -6.35 -31.77
N PHE A 533 -11.68 -6.25 -30.50
CA PHE A 533 -10.75 -6.36 -29.38
C PHE A 533 -10.02 -7.72 -29.36
N LYS A 534 -10.71 -8.82 -29.64
CA LYS A 534 -10.10 -10.16 -29.75
C LYS A 534 -9.14 -10.22 -30.94
N ALA A 535 -9.53 -9.67 -32.09
CA ALA A 535 -8.67 -9.61 -33.27
C ALA A 535 -7.42 -8.76 -33.01
N ASP A 536 -7.59 -7.60 -32.37
CA ASP A 536 -6.49 -6.73 -31.95
C ASP A 536 -5.58 -7.41 -30.93
N PHE A 537 -6.14 -8.09 -29.93
CA PHE A 537 -5.36 -8.85 -28.95
C PHE A 537 -4.53 -9.96 -29.60
N LEU A 538 -5.11 -10.70 -30.55
CA LEU A 538 -4.39 -11.70 -31.33
C LEU A 538 -3.29 -11.06 -32.20
N ARG A 539 -3.50 -9.84 -32.69
CA ARG A 539 -2.50 -9.05 -33.44
C ARG A 539 -1.43 -8.40 -32.55
N ILE A 540 -1.72 -8.10 -31.28
CA ILE A 540 -0.78 -7.52 -30.30
C ILE A 540 0.43 -8.45 -30.11
N SER A 541 0.21 -9.77 -30.13
CA SER A 541 1.31 -10.75 -30.12
C SER A 541 2.32 -10.53 -31.26
N LYS A 542 1.84 -10.11 -32.45
CA LYS A 542 2.65 -9.76 -33.63
C LYS A 542 3.25 -8.34 -33.53
N ARG A 543 2.61 -7.42 -32.82
CA ARG A 543 3.05 -6.02 -32.66
C ARG A 543 4.23 -5.86 -31.69
N PHE A 544 4.31 -6.69 -30.66
CA PHE A 544 5.44 -6.75 -29.71
C PHE A 544 6.51 -7.78 -30.09
N SER A 545 6.29 -8.57 -31.13
CA SER A 545 7.31 -9.38 -31.80
C SER A 545 7.85 -8.68 -33.06
N GLY A 546 8.11 -7.37 -32.93
CA GLY A 546 8.92 -6.63 -33.90
C GLY A 546 10.39 -7.08 -33.86
N PRO A 547 11.22 -6.67 -34.85
CA PRO A 547 12.63 -7.04 -34.87
C PRO A 547 13.30 -6.57 -33.58
N MET A 548 13.89 -7.54 -32.86
CA MET A 548 14.63 -7.30 -31.63
C MET A 548 15.81 -6.35 -31.93
N PRO A 549 16.20 -5.44 -31.02
CA PRO A 549 17.42 -4.66 -31.18
C PRO A 549 18.59 -5.59 -31.52
N ASP A 550 19.43 -5.24 -32.50
CA ASP A 550 20.47 -6.13 -33.04
C ASP A 550 21.41 -6.71 -31.98
N LYS A 551 21.57 -6.02 -30.85
CA LYS A 551 22.36 -6.50 -29.70
C LYS A 551 21.73 -7.69 -28.98
N LEU A 552 20.40 -7.76 -28.90
CA LEU A 552 19.66 -8.85 -28.26
C LEU A 552 19.55 -10.08 -29.19
N ASN A 553 19.51 -9.87 -30.52
CA ASN A 553 19.61 -10.95 -31.51
C ASN A 553 20.95 -11.71 -31.46
N ARG A 554 21.98 -11.13 -30.84
CA ARG A 554 23.31 -11.74 -30.67
C ARG A 554 23.42 -12.62 -29.44
N ILE A 555 22.42 -12.64 -28.56
CA ILE A 555 22.44 -13.49 -27.36
C ILE A 555 22.28 -14.95 -27.83
N PRO A 556 23.25 -15.83 -27.57
CA PRO A 556 23.15 -17.21 -27.99
C PRO A 556 22.00 -17.94 -27.26
N PRO A 557 21.26 -18.86 -27.92
CA PRO A 557 20.13 -19.59 -27.33
C PRO A 557 20.43 -20.26 -25.99
N ILE A 558 21.68 -20.69 -25.78
CA ILE A 558 22.13 -21.32 -24.53
C ILE A 558 22.02 -20.38 -23.32
N TYR A 559 22.23 -19.07 -23.50
CA TYR A 559 22.09 -18.09 -22.42
C TYR A 559 20.61 -17.82 -22.10
N MET A 560 19.73 -17.84 -23.10
CA MET A 560 18.28 -17.71 -22.88
C MET A 560 17.72 -18.91 -22.12
N ILE A 561 18.16 -20.12 -22.50
CA ILE A 561 17.82 -21.36 -21.79
C ILE A 561 18.40 -21.33 -20.38
N GLY A 562 19.66 -20.91 -20.20
CA GLY A 562 20.28 -20.77 -18.88
C GLY A 562 19.56 -19.78 -17.98
N MET A 563 19.12 -18.63 -18.51
CA MET A 563 18.32 -17.66 -17.77
C MET A 563 16.97 -18.23 -17.33
N GLU A 564 16.30 -19.00 -18.20
CA GLU A 564 15.04 -19.67 -17.87
C GLU A 564 15.20 -20.75 -16.81
N ILE A 565 16.28 -21.54 -16.88
CA ILE A 565 16.59 -22.56 -15.87
C ILE A 565 16.80 -21.89 -14.51
N VAL A 566 17.68 -20.88 -14.47
CA VAL A 566 17.99 -20.17 -13.22
C VAL A 566 16.74 -19.52 -12.66
N SER A 567 15.98 -18.76 -13.45
CA SER A 567 14.80 -18.05 -12.94
C SER A 567 13.66 -18.99 -12.57
N GLY A 568 13.44 -20.06 -13.34
CA GLY A 568 12.43 -21.08 -13.05
C GLY A 568 12.66 -21.79 -11.71
N PHE A 569 13.91 -22.12 -11.38
CA PHE A 569 14.24 -22.82 -10.12
C PHE A 569 13.92 -21.99 -8.86
N PHE A 570 13.81 -20.66 -9.00
CA PHE A 570 13.36 -19.75 -7.94
C PHE A 570 11.85 -19.43 -8.02
N GLY A 571 11.08 -20.16 -8.82
CA GLY A 571 9.65 -19.93 -9.00
C GLY A 571 9.31 -18.79 -9.94
N TRP A 572 10.28 -18.27 -10.70
CA TRP A 572 10.14 -17.16 -11.66
C TRP A 572 10.37 -17.62 -13.11
N PRO A 573 9.54 -18.52 -13.68
CA PRO A 573 9.63 -18.85 -15.10
C PRO A 573 9.32 -17.63 -15.97
N GLY A 574 9.91 -17.56 -17.18
CA GLY A 574 9.60 -16.53 -18.18
C GLY A 574 10.77 -15.61 -18.56
N LEU A 575 11.88 -15.63 -17.82
CA LEU A 575 13.02 -14.75 -18.11
C LEU A 575 13.68 -15.09 -19.46
N GLY A 576 13.86 -16.38 -19.77
CA GLY A 576 14.41 -16.78 -21.08
C GLY A 576 13.45 -16.50 -22.24
N TRP A 577 12.14 -16.56 -21.98
CA TRP A 577 11.10 -16.19 -22.95
C TRP A 577 11.16 -14.71 -23.32
N LEU A 578 11.53 -13.86 -22.37
CA LEU A 578 11.69 -12.42 -22.59
C LEU A 578 12.80 -12.17 -23.61
N PHE A 579 13.95 -12.79 -23.40
CA PHE A 579 15.11 -12.68 -24.29
C PHE A 579 14.94 -13.44 -25.61
N ALA A 580 14.03 -14.42 -25.68
CA ALA A 580 13.61 -15.05 -26.93
C ALA A 580 12.61 -14.23 -27.77
N GLY A 581 12.18 -13.06 -27.26
CA GLY A 581 11.27 -12.15 -27.98
C GLY A 581 9.81 -12.55 -27.89
N LYS A 582 9.47 -13.36 -26.89
CA LYS A 582 8.10 -13.79 -26.59
C LYS A 582 7.59 -13.06 -25.35
N THR A 583 7.63 -11.74 -25.39
CA THR A 583 7.36 -10.82 -24.27
C THR A 583 6.04 -11.09 -23.55
N MET A 584 4.97 -11.45 -24.26
CA MET A 584 3.69 -11.76 -23.63
C MET A 584 3.69 -13.06 -22.83
N ILE A 585 4.36 -14.11 -23.35
CA ILE A 585 4.53 -15.39 -22.65
C ILE A 585 5.43 -15.16 -21.43
N ALA A 586 6.50 -14.39 -21.61
CA ALA A 586 7.40 -14.00 -20.54
C ALA A 586 6.68 -13.27 -19.39
N ILE A 587 5.93 -12.21 -19.70
CA ILE A 587 5.18 -11.44 -18.68
C ILE A 587 4.16 -12.34 -17.98
N PHE A 588 3.43 -13.18 -18.72
CA PHE A 588 2.47 -14.10 -18.12
C PHE A 588 3.15 -15.07 -17.13
N LEU A 589 4.22 -15.75 -17.56
CA LEU A 589 4.95 -16.70 -16.72
C LEU A 589 5.60 -16.01 -15.51
N MET A 590 6.18 -14.82 -15.70
CA MET A 590 6.81 -14.06 -14.63
C MET A 590 5.80 -13.50 -13.62
N MET A 591 4.53 -13.33 -13.99
CA MET A 591 3.48 -12.93 -13.05
C MET A 591 2.85 -14.12 -12.33
N VAL A 592 2.56 -15.19 -13.08
CA VAL A 592 1.80 -16.33 -12.55
C VAL A 592 2.69 -17.33 -11.80
N GLY A 593 3.90 -17.57 -12.28
CA GLY A 593 4.82 -18.54 -11.68
C GLY A 593 5.15 -18.25 -10.21
N PRO A 594 5.51 -17.01 -9.84
CA PRO A 594 5.79 -16.66 -8.45
C PRO A 594 4.53 -16.69 -7.57
N ALA A 595 3.38 -16.31 -8.12
CA ALA A 595 2.11 -16.39 -7.41
C ALA A 595 1.75 -17.84 -7.08
N ILE A 596 1.95 -18.78 -8.00
CA ILE A 596 1.70 -20.20 -7.73
C ILE A 596 2.71 -20.74 -6.72
N THR A 597 4.00 -20.50 -6.96
CA THR A 597 5.10 -21.07 -6.18
C THR A 597 5.16 -20.53 -4.76
N TRP A 598 4.93 -19.23 -4.57
CA TRP A 598 5.18 -18.54 -3.31
C TRP A 598 3.91 -18.04 -2.61
N ALA A 599 2.72 -18.20 -3.21
CA ALA A 599 1.46 -17.91 -2.54
C ALA A 599 0.53 -19.14 -2.54
N VAL A 600 0.17 -19.67 -3.72
CA VAL A 600 -0.86 -20.71 -3.82
C VAL A 600 -0.41 -22.04 -3.22
N LEU A 601 0.76 -22.55 -3.59
CA LEU A 601 1.27 -23.83 -3.07
C LEU A 601 1.56 -23.77 -1.56
N PRO A 602 2.25 -22.75 -1.03
CA PRO A 602 2.36 -22.51 0.40
C PRO A 602 1.02 -22.52 1.13
N MET A 603 0.01 -21.85 0.57
CA MET A 603 -1.31 -21.77 1.21
C MET A 603 -2.08 -23.10 1.18
N LEU A 604 -2.02 -23.82 0.06
CA LEU A 604 -2.71 -25.10 -0.11
C LEU A 604 -2.03 -26.23 0.69
N PHE A 605 -0.70 -26.23 0.77
CA PHE A 605 0.07 -27.34 1.33
C PHE A 605 0.75 -26.98 2.67
N SER A 606 0.45 -25.83 3.27
CA SER A 606 0.98 -25.47 4.59
C SER A 606 0.53 -26.49 5.64
N PRO A 607 1.42 -26.92 6.56
CA PRO A 607 1.03 -27.74 7.71
C PRO A 607 0.11 -26.96 8.68
N PHE A 608 0.05 -25.63 8.55
CA PHE A 608 -0.77 -24.73 9.34
C PHE A 608 -2.14 -24.46 8.71
N THR A 609 -2.47 -25.08 7.57
CA THR A 609 -3.79 -25.00 6.94
C THR A 609 -4.47 -26.36 6.92
N ASN A 610 -5.76 -26.43 7.29
CA ASN A 610 -6.49 -27.69 7.40
C ASN A 610 -7.12 -28.09 6.06
N THR A 611 -6.29 -28.22 5.02
CA THR A 611 -6.70 -28.64 3.67
C THR A 611 -6.43 -30.13 3.47
N VAL A 612 -7.05 -30.77 2.47
CA VAL A 612 -6.75 -32.16 2.08
C VAL A 612 -5.30 -32.34 1.59
N PHE A 613 -4.61 -31.22 1.32
CA PHE A 613 -3.28 -31.17 0.74
C PHE A 613 -2.18 -30.96 1.79
N SER A 614 -2.51 -30.55 3.02
CA SER A 614 -1.54 -30.26 4.10
C SER A 614 -0.63 -31.44 4.46
N GLN A 615 -1.10 -32.67 4.26
CA GLN A 615 -0.34 -33.90 4.47
C GLN A 615 0.97 -33.99 3.65
N TRP A 616 1.09 -33.25 2.54
CA TRP A 616 2.28 -33.25 1.67
C TRP A 616 3.25 -32.10 1.97
N ASN A 617 2.88 -31.20 2.89
CA ASN A 617 3.65 -30.07 3.40
C ASN A 617 4.42 -29.25 2.32
N TRP A 618 5.43 -28.48 2.77
CA TRP A 618 6.30 -27.69 1.89
C TRP A 618 7.16 -28.52 0.93
N LEU A 619 7.27 -29.84 1.14
CA LEU A 619 7.99 -30.77 0.25
C LEU A 619 7.43 -30.77 -1.17
N THR A 620 6.17 -30.34 -1.36
CA THR A 620 5.60 -30.15 -2.70
C THR A 620 6.37 -29.14 -3.57
N LEU A 621 7.01 -28.13 -2.98
CA LEU A 621 7.86 -27.19 -3.71
C LEU A 621 9.11 -27.85 -4.28
N VAL A 622 9.62 -28.89 -3.62
CA VAL A 622 10.78 -29.68 -4.07
C VAL A 622 10.48 -30.40 -5.39
N VAL A 623 9.21 -30.75 -5.64
CA VAL A 623 8.76 -31.35 -6.91
C VAL A 623 8.34 -30.29 -7.92
N TRP A 624 7.61 -29.26 -7.47
CA TRP A 624 7.06 -28.23 -8.33
C TRP A 624 8.12 -27.35 -9.00
N LEU A 625 9.14 -26.91 -8.25
CA LEU A 625 10.18 -26.01 -8.77
C LEU A 625 10.97 -26.66 -9.92
N PRO A 626 11.51 -27.89 -9.80
CA PRO A 626 12.15 -28.57 -10.92
C PRO A 626 11.18 -28.83 -12.07
N ALA A 627 9.94 -29.26 -11.79
CA ALA A 627 8.97 -29.62 -12.83
C ALA A 627 8.55 -28.40 -13.68
N SER A 628 8.21 -27.29 -13.03
CA SER A 628 7.82 -26.04 -13.70
C SER A 628 8.98 -25.43 -14.48
N THR A 629 10.19 -25.47 -13.92
CA THR A 629 11.42 -25.04 -14.61
C THR A 629 11.68 -25.86 -15.86
N LEU A 630 11.60 -27.19 -15.74
CA LEU A 630 11.85 -28.12 -16.83
C LEU A 630 10.81 -27.96 -17.94
N LEU A 631 9.53 -27.81 -17.59
CA LEU A 631 8.45 -27.56 -18.54
C LEU A 631 8.66 -26.25 -19.32
N SER A 632 8.95 -25.15 -18.62
CA SER A 632 9.16 -23.85 -19.26
C SER A 632 10.42 -23.85 -20.14
N THR A 633 11.49 -24.46 -19.64
CA THR A 633 12.78 -24.56 -20.35
C THR A 633 12.68 -25.42 -21.61
N LEU A 634 12.04 -26.59 -21.54
CA LEU A 634 11.84 -27.46 -22.71
C LEU A 634 10.95 -26.78 -23.76
N SER A 635 9.91 -26.09 -23.31
CA SER A 635 9.01 -25.33 -24.19
C SER A 635 9.75 -24.19 -24.89
N LEU A 636 10.63 -23.47 -24.18
CA LEU A 636 11.48 -22.43 -24.75
C LEU A 636 12.51 -23.02 -25.74
N ALA A 637 13.17 -24.11 -25.36
CA ALA A 637 14.14 -24.81 -26.20
C ALA A 637 13.51 -25.31 -27.50
N PHE A 638 12.30 -25.87 -27.44
CA PHE A 638 11.54 -26.29 -28.61
C PHE A 638 11.22 -25.12 -29.57
N VAL A 639 10.79 -23.97 -29.01
CA VAL A 639 10.52 -22.77 -29.80
C VAL A 639 11.78 -22.24 -30.49
N LEU A 640 12.91 -22.23 -29.78
CA LEU A 640 14.20 -21.80 -30.33
C LEU A 640 14.73 -22.79 -31.40
N TRP A 641 14.54 -24.09 -31.19
CA TRP A 641 14.91 -25.15 -32.14
C TRP A 641 14.13 -25.03 -33.45
N ARG A 642 12.80 -24.84 -33.38
CA ARG A 642 11.95 -24.60 -34.57
C ARG A 642 12.38 -23.35 -35.33
N ARG A 643 12.75 -22.28 -34.63
CA ARG A 643 13.24 -21.02 -35.24
C ARG A 643 14.51 -21.25 -36.05
N ASN A 644 15.47 -22.00 -35.50
CA ASN A 644 16.73 -22.31 -36.18
C ASN A 644 16.52 -23.28 -37.36
N HIS A 645 15.63 -24.27 -37.24
CA HIS A 645 15.31 -25.18 -38.35
C HIS A 645 14.61 -24.46 -39.50
N ALA A 646 13.64 -23.59 -39.22
CA ALA A 646 12.96 -22.81 -40.26
C ALA A 646 13.94 -21.87 -41.00
N ALA A 647 14.87 -21.25 -40.27
CA ALA A 647 15.92 -20.42 -40.87
C ALA A 647 16.90 -21.24 -41.74
N GLN A 648 17.25 -22.47 -41.34
CA GLN A 648 18.10 -23.37 -42.14
C GLN A 648 17.39 -23.91 -43.38
N VAL A 649 16.10 -24.22 -43.30
CA VAL A 649 15.30 -24.66 -44.47
C VAL A 649 15.13 -23.51 -45.46
N GLN A 650 14.90 -22.28 -45.00
CA GLN A 650 14.89 -21.10 -45.87
C GLN A 650 16.25 -20.79 -46.49
N ALA A 651 17.35 -20.96 -45.74
CA ALA A 651 18.70 -20.80 -46.28
C ALA A 651 19.05 -21.90 -47.30
N SER A 652 18.63 -23.15 -47.06
CA SER A 652 18.84 -24.27 -47.99
C SER A 652 17.99 -24.14 -49.25
N ALA A 653 16.77 -23.60 -49.16
CA ALA A 653 15.92 -23.30 -50.32
C ALA A 653 16.41 -22.07 -51.12
N ALA A 654 17.11 -21.14 -50.47
CA ALA A 654 17.78 -20.02 -51.13
C ALA A 654 19.07 -20.48 -51.85
N ASP A 655 19.81 -21.45 -51.28
CA ASP A 655 21.00 -22.04 -51.91
C ASP A 655 20.66 -22.84 -53.19
N THR A 656 19.49 -23.48 -53.28
CA THR A 656 19.07 -24.17 -54.51
C THR A 656 18.76 -23.22 -55.68
N ASN A 657 18.42 -21.96 -55.39
CA ASN A 657 18.18 -20.91 -56.38
C ASN A 657 19.43 -20.07 -56.69
N ALA A 658 20.55 -20.32 -56.00
CA ALA A 658 21.76 -19.49 -56.06
C ALA A 658 22.99 -20.25 -56.60
N GLN A 659 22.81 -21.23 -57.50
CA GLN A 659 23.93 -21.81 -58.29
C GLN A 659 24.43 -20.84 -59.39
N GLY A 660 24.74 -19.60 -59.02
CA GLY A 660 25.16 -18.57 -59.97
C GLY A 660 25.77 -17.34 -59.32
N ASN A 661 26.57 -17.49 -58.25
CA ASN A 661 27.76 -16.65 -57.98
C ASN A 661 28.35 -16.97 -56.61
N ASN A 662 29.59 -17.46 -56.62
CA ASN A 662 30.37 -17.73 -55.43
C ASN A 662 30.90 -16.44 -54.78
N SER A 663 30.49 -16.18 -53.55
CA SER A 663 31.42 -15.80 -52.46
C SER A 663 30.69 -15.85 -51.11
N ALA A 664 30.37 -17.06 -50.66
CA ALA A 664 29.80 -17.29 -49.33
C ALA A 664 30.90 -17.27 -48.26
N ALA A 665 30.84 -16.28 -47.37
CA ALA A 665 31.57 -16.32 -46.11
C ALA A 665 31.03 -17.47 -45.25
N LYS A 666 31.86 -18.48 -44.98
CA LYS A 666 31.51 -19.62 -44.12
C LYS A 666 31.01 -19.12 -42.75
N PRO A 667 29.84 -19.57 -42.25
CA PRO A 667 29.44 -19.28 -40.88
C PRO A 667 30.36 -20.06 -39.94
N GLN A 668 31.15 -19.34 -39.13
CA GLN A 668 31.92 -19.93 -38.03
C GLN A 668 30.96 -20.63 -37.06
N GLN A 669 30.94 -21.96 -37.10
CA GLN A 669 30.37 -22.78 -36.03
C GLN A 669 31.17 -22.51 -34.75
N ARG A 670 30.60 -21.68 -33.86
CA ARG A 670 31.10 -21.50 -32.50
C ARG A 670 30.84 -22.78 -31.71
N ARG A 671 31.85 -23.64 -31.61
CA ARG A 671 31.88 -24.74 -30.63
C ARG A 671 31.87 -24.15 -29.23
N ILE A 672 30.92 -24.61 -28.41
CA ILE A 672 30.83 -24.25 -26.99
C ILE A 672 32.10 -24.79 -26.30
N PRO A 673 32.88 -23.95 -25.59
CA PRO A 673 34.08 -24.43 -24.90
C PRO A 673 33.68 -25.45 -23.83
N ARG A 674 34.32 -26.63 -23.80
CA ARG A 674 34.11 -27.66 -22.77
C ARG A 674 34.20 -27.11 -21.33
N ARG A 675 34.95 -26.02 -21.12
CA ARG A 675 35.08 -25.32 -19.83
C ARG A 675 33.81 -24.62 -19.35
N VAL A 676 32.92 -24.20 -20.26
CA VAL A 676 31.62 -23.57 -19.92
C VAL A 676 30.60 -24.64 -19.53
N ALA A 677 30.62 -25.82 -20.19
CA ALA A 677 29.80 -26.97 -19.78
C ALA A 677 30.22 -27.51 -18.40
N VAL A 678 31.52 -27.52 -18.10
CA VAL A 678 32.05 -27.87 -16.77
C VAL A 678 31.67 -26.82 -15.73
N GLY A 679 31.67 -25.51 -16.06
CA GLY A 679 31.21 -24.46 -15.15
C GLY A 679 29.71 -24.52 -14.83
N VAL A 680 28.87 -24.82 -15.83
CA VAL A 680 27.43 -25.03 -15.62
C VAL A 680 27.18 -26.32 -14.84
N ALA A 681 27.91 -27.40 -15.12
CA ALA A 681 27.81 -28.64 -14.35
C ALA A 681 28.25 -28.46 -12.89
N LEU A 682 29.31 -27.70 -12.61
CA LEU A 682 29.77 -27.37 -11.25
C LEU A 682 28.78 -26.49 -10.49
N ILE A 683 28.11 -25.54 -11.17
CA ILE A 683 27.05 -24.71 -10.56
C ILE A 683 25.82 -25.56 -10.25
N VAL A 684 25.46 -26.51 -11.12
CA VAL A 684 24.38 -27.48 -10.86
C VAL A 684 24.77 -28.41 -9.70
N LEU A 685 26.01 -28.89 -9.63
CA LEU A 685 26.50 -29.77 -8.56
C LEU A 685 26.60 -29.04 -7.21
N PHE A 686 26.99 -27.76 -7.22
CA PHE A 686 27.02 -26.90 -6.04
C PHE A 686 25.59 -26.57 -5.56
N LEU A 687 24.66 -26.25 -6.45
CA LEU A 687 23.26 -25.96 -6.09
C LEU A 687 22.48 -27.22 -5.65
N PHE A 688 22.86 -28.41 -6.11
CA PHE A 688 22.35 -29.69 -5.58
C PHE A 688 22.92 -30.04 -4.19
N SER A 689 24.05 -29.45 -3.78
CA SER A 689 24.67 -29.72 -2.47
C SER A 689 24.14 -28.84 -1.33
N VAL A 690 23.54 -27.70 -1.64
CA VAL A 690 22.97 -26.75 -0.67
C VAL A 690 21.75 -27.31 0.11
N PRO A 691 20.83 -28.09 -0.50
CA PRO A 691 19.75 -28.74 0.26
C PRO A 691 20.15 -30.07 0.91
N ILE A 692 21.39 -30.56 0.70
CA ILE A 692 21.89 -31.81 1.29
C ILE A 692 22.68 -31.57 2.59
N LEU A 693 23.16 -30.35 2.83
CA LEU A 693 23.80 -30.00 4.11
C LEU A 693 22.90 -30.18 5.35
N PRO A 694 21.58 -29.88 5.32
CA PRO A 694 20.69 -30.17 6.44
C PRO A 694 20.46 -31.68 6.67
N PHE A 695 20.75 -32.51 5.65
CA PHE A 695 20.58 -33.96 5.74
C PHE A 695 21.78 -34.66 6.40
N PHE A 696 22.96 -34.03 6.39
CA PHE A 696 24.18 -34.54 7.05
C PHE A 696 24.59 -33.76 8.30
N MET A 697 24.08 -32.55 8.49
CA MET A 697 24.13 -31.84 9.77
C MET A 697 22.80 -32.09 10.46
N GLY A 698 22.70 -33.19 11.20
CA GLY A 698 21.48 -33.54 11.94
C GLY A 698 20.96 -32.34 12.72
N ILE A 699 19.87 -31.75 12.23
CA ILE A 699 19.07 -30.82 13.02
C ILE A 699 18.25 -31.73 13.92
N SER A 700 18.61 -31.69 15.20
CA SER A 700 17.97 -32.40 16.29
C SER A 700 16.47 -32.16 16.29
N ASP A 701 15.71 -33.21 16.64
CA ASP A 701 14.39 -33.11 17.27
C ASP A 701 14.55 -32.41 18.65
N GLY A 702 14.98 -31.15 18.62
CA GLY A 702 15.32 -30.40 19.81
C GLY A 702 14.05 -29.90 20.46
N THR A 703 13.65 -30.56 21.55
CA THR A 703 12.82 -29.93 22.57
C THR A 703 13.43 -28.57 22.95
N PRO A 704 12.62 -27.49 23.06
CA PRO A 704 13.15 -26.18 23.46
C PRO A 704 13.94 -26.30 24.78
N LEU A 705 15.22 -25.93 24.74
CA LEU A 705 16.07 -25.91 25.92
C LEU A 705 15.73 -24.68 26.77
N TYR A 706 15.17 -24.92 27.95
CA TYR A 706 14.97 -23.90 28.97
C TYR A 706 16.32 -23.48 29.56
N THR A 707 16.72 -22.23 29.36
CA THR A 707 17.98 -21.70 29.89
C THR A 707 17.77 -21.08 31.27
N LEU A 708 18.55 -21.55 32.24
CA LEU A 708 18.63 -20.98 33.59
C LEU A 708 19.50 -19.73 33.58
N MET A 709 18.97 -18.62 34.06
CA MET A 709 19.68 -17.34 34.13
C MET A 709 20.11 -17.08 35.58
N PRO A 710 21.38 -16.74 35.86
CA PRO A 710 21.82 -16.46 37.23
C PRO A 710 21.23 -15.16 37.80
N ASN A 711 20.90 -14.18 36.95
CA ASN A 711 20.28 -12.91 37.34
C ASN A 711 19.35 -12.38 36.24
N LEU A 712 18.29 -11.65 36.63
CA LEU A 712 17.40 -10.95 35.70
C LEU A 712 18.11 -9.72 35.10
N ALA A 713 18.13 -9.59 33.76
CA ALA A 713 18.68 -8.41 33.10
C ALA A 713 17.82 -7.15 33.37
N GLU A 714 18.44 -5.98 33.48
CA GLU A 714 17.84 -4.69 33.89
C GLU A 714 16.66 -4.19 33.00
N ARG A 715 16.46 -4.81 31.83
CA ARG A 715 15.36 -4.52 30.87
C ARG A 715 14.52 -5.74 30.50
N SER A 716 14.61 -6.84 31.25
CA SER A 716 13.88 -8.07 30.96
C SER A 716 12.40 -7.98 31.40
N THR A 717 11.48 -8.49 30.57
CA THR A 717 10.04 -8.53 30.86
C THR A 717 9.49 -9.95 30.75
N GLY A 718 8.54 -10.30 31.62
CA GLY A 718 7.85 -11.59 31.68
C GLY A 718 7.89 -12.26 33.06
N ALA A 719 7.45 -13.51 33.13
CA ALA A 719 7.45 -14.34 34.34
C ALA A 719 8.58 -15.38 34.35
N TYR A 720 9.13 -15.63 35.52
CA TYR A 720 10.29 -16.50 35.75
C TYR A 720 10.03 -17.38 36.98
N LEU A 721 10.50 -18.62 36.95
CA LEU A 721 10.58 -19.48 38.12
C LEU A 721 12.01 -19.39 38.67
N GLN A 722 12.15 -18.99 39.92
CA GLN A 722 13.37 -19.19 40.69
C GLN A 722 13.40 -20.67 41.08
N VAL A 723 14.41 -21.38 40.59
CA VAL A 723 14.55 -22.82 40.84
C VAL A 723 15.93 -23.15 41.39
N ASP A 724 15.98 -24.18 42.23
CA ASP A 724 17.19 -24.68 42.89
C ASP A 724 17.05 -26.17 43.20
N ASP A 725 17.93 -27.01 42.64
CA ASP A 725 17.95 -28.46 42.91
C ASP A 725 19.02 -28.87 43.94
N GLY A 726 19.62 -27.90 44.64
CA GLY A 726 20.72 -28.10 45.58
C GLY A 726 22.09 -28.26 44.91
N GLN A 727 22.16 -28.24 43.58
CA GLN A 727 23.40 -28.23 42.78
C GLN A 727 23.48 -27.03 41.82
N GLN A 728 22.35 -26.57 41.28
CA GLN A 728 22.22 -25.43 40.38
C GLN A 728 21.03 -24.55 40.81
N ASP A 729 21.25 -23.24 40.88
CA ASP A 729 20.23 -22.23 41.13
C ASP A 729 20.10 -21.26 39.95
N GLY A 730 18.89 -20.73 39.71
CA GLY A 730 18.69 -19.70 38.71
C GLY A 730 17.24 -19.43 38.34
N LEU A 731 17.07 -18.47 37.44
CA LEU A 731 15.80 -17.98 36.94
C LEU A 731 15.49 -18.65 35.60
N MET A 732 14.46 -19.49 35.59
CA MET A 732 13.92 -20.11 34.39
C MET A 732 12.78 -19.25 33.83
N LYS A 733 12.94 -18.73 32.62
CA LYS A 733 11.88 -17.93 31.98
C LYS A 733 10.71 -18.82 31.55
N LEU A 734 9.50 -18.47 31.97
CA LEU A 734 8.28 -19.12 31.51
C LEU A 734 7.82 -18.56 30.17
N TYR A 735 7.23 -19.44 29.35
CA TYR A 735 6.68 -19.04 28.06
C TYR A 735 5.30 -18.40 28.24
N GLN A 736 5.08 -17.28 27.55
CA GLN A 736 3.86 -16.49 27.64
C GLN A 736 2.76 -17.04 26.72
N TRP A 737 1.55 -17.08 27.23
CA TRP A 737 0.32 -17.40 26.51
C TRP A 737 -0.75 -16.35 26.81
N ASN A 738 -1.56 -16.03 25.80
CA ASN A 738 -2.52 -14.92 25.89
C ASN A 738 -3.91 -15.35 26.39
N PHE A 739 -4.12 -16.63 26.69
CA PHE A 739 -5.39 -17.19 27.18
C PHE A 739 -5.14 -18.35 28.17
N PRO A 740 -6.07 -18.57 29.14
CA PRO A 740 -6.01 -19.70 30.05
C PRO A 740 -6.31 -21.00 29.28
N LEU A 741 -5.54 -22.06 29.56
CA LEU A 741 -5.66 -23.40 29.00
C LEU A 741 -6.04 -24.33 30.15
N ASP A 742 -6.85 -25.35 29.85
CA ASP A 742 -7.28 -26.33 30.83
C ASP A 742 -6.16 -27.32 31.19
N GLU A 743 -5.17 -27.48 30.31
CA GLU A 743 -3.95 -28.26 30.51
C GLU A 743 -2.74 -27.46 30.04
N ALA A 744 -1.59 -27.66 30.69
CA ALA A 744 -0.35 -27.00 30.28
C ALA A 744 0.09 -27.54 28.90
N PRO A 745 0.52 -26.67 27.97
CA PRO A 745 1.06 -27.06 26.67
C PRO A 745 2.10 -28.17 26.75
N ALA A 746 2.16 -29.01 25.71
CA ALA A 746 3.12 -30.12 25.63
C ALA A 746 4.57 -29.66 25.78
N ASP A 747 4.87 -28.43 25.39
CA ASP A 747 6.21 -27.84 25.44
C ASP A 747 6.52 -27.17 26.78
N SER A 748 5.59 -27.09 27.74
CA SER A 748 5.78 -26.44 29.04
C SER A 748 6.91 -27.08 29.87
N PRO A 749 7.65 -26.29 30.67
CA PRO A 749 8.73 -26.83 31.49
C PRO A 749 8.16 -27.79 32.53
N VAL A 750 8.75 -28.99 32.64
CA VAL A 750 8.40 -30.01 33.64
C VAL A 750 9.47 -29.99 34.73
N LEU A 751 9.08 -29.72 35.97
CA LEU A 751 9.97 -29.49 37.10
C LEU A 751 9.55 -30.32 38.31
N ASN A 752 10.48 -30.58 39.23
CA ASN A 752 10.12 -31.11 40.54
C ASN A 752 9.57 -29.97 41.42
N ALA A 753 8.55 -30.26 42.22
CA ALA A 753 8.00 -29.33 43.21
C ALA A 753 9.09 -28.79 44.15
N ASP A 754 9.99 -29.67 44.61
CA ASP A 754 11.05 -29.35 45.57
C ASP A 754 12.08 -28.38 44.98
N PHE A 755 12.12 -28.22 43.66
CA PHE A 755 13.07 -27.33 42.99
C PHE A 755 12.52 -25.92 42.76
N ILE A 756 11.22 -25.67 42.96
CA ILE A 756 10.63 -24.36 42.71
C ILE A 756 10.62 -23.56 44.01
N GLN A 757 11.39 -22.49 44.08
CA GLN A 757 11.50 -21.64 45.27
C GLN A 757 10.50 -20.48 45.23
N ASP A 758 10.60 -19.64 44.21
CA ASP A 758 9.81 -18.42 44.07
C ASP A 758 9.40 -18.19 42.60
N ILE A 759 8.38 -17.37 42.40
CA ILE A 759 7.96 -16.87 41.09
C ILE A 759 8.37 -15.40 40.99
N VAL A 760 9.24 -15.05 40.04
CA VAL A 760 9.70 -13.69 39.82
C VAL A 760 9.04 -13.09 38.58
N ILE A 761 8.46 -11.91 38.72
CA ILE A 761 7.78 -11.19 37.65
C ILE A 761 8.46 -9.86 37.43
N SER A 762 8.81 -9.55 36.19
CA SER A 762 9.40 -8.26 35.81
C SER A 762 8.56 -7.59 34.73
N GLN A 763 8.03 -6.41 35.03
CA GLN A 763 7.23 -5.61 34.09
C GLN A 763 7.25 -4.12 34.42
N ARG A 764 6.89 -3.30 33.43
CA ARG A 764 6.76 -1.84 33.61
C ARG A 764 5.39 -1.56 34.22
N GLY A 765 5.36 -1.12 35.48
CA GLY A 765 4.12 -0.83 36.21
C GLY A 765 3.58 -2.10 36.86
N LEU A 766 3.91 -2.29 38.14
CA LEU A 766 3.44 -3.43 38.93
C LEU A 766 2.09 -3.10 39.57
N ASP A 767 1.17 -4.07 39.50
CA ASP A 767 -0.12 -4.00 40.19
C ASP A 767 -0.08 -4.59 41.62
N THR A 768 -1.20 -4.54 42.35
CA THR A 768 -1.30 -5.10 43.71
C THR A 768 -1.13 -6.62 43.68
N SER A 769 -0.43 -7.17 44.68
CA SER A 769 0.03 -8.56 44.70
C SER A 769 -1.12 -9.59 44.67
N ASP A 770 -2.30 -9.24 45.17
CA ASP A 770 -3.53 -10.04 45.14
C ASP A 770 -4.07 -10.31 43.73
N ARG A 771 -3.68 -9.48 42.75
CA ARG A 771 -4.11 -9.64 41.35
C ARG A 771 -3.27 -10.65 40.59
N TYR A 772 -2.15 -11.14 41.11
CA TYR A 772 -1.35 -12.19 40.48
C TYR A 772 -1.75 -13.52 41.11
N GLN A 773 -2.13 -14.50 40.30
CA GLN A 773 -2.78 -15.71 40.78
C GLN A 773 -2.17 -16.93 40.12
N LEU A 774 -1.86 -17.95 40.91
CA LEU A 774 -1.37 -19.24 40.43
C LEU A 774 -2.47 -20.27 40.63
N PHE A 775 -2.69 -21.12 39.62
CA PHE A 775 -3.69 -22.16 39.65
C PHE A 775 -3.05 -23.51 39.37
N HIS A 776 -3.46 -24.53 40.13
CA HIS A 776 -3.27 -25.93 39.75
C HIS A 776 -4.44 -26.35 38.87
N LEU A 777 -4.15 -26.88 37.69
CA LEU A 777 -5.10 -27.26 36.67
C LEU A 777 -5.44 -28.76 36.84
N HIS A 778 -6.71 -29.06 37.11
CA HIS A 778 -7.18 -30.45 37.33
C HIS A 778 -8.60 -30.64 36.81
N ASP A 779 -8.80 -31.45 35.77
CA ASP A 779 -10.07 -31.94 35.21
C ASP A 779 -11.32 -31.10 35.54
N GLY A 780 -11.29 -29.82 35.15
CA GLY A 780 -12.42 -28.89 35.23
C GLY A 780 -12.63 -28.17 36.57
N ASN A 781 -11.72 -28.27 37.54
CA ASN A 781 -11.80 -27.57 38.83
C ASN A 781 -10.42 -27.01 39.24
N ASN A 782 -10.08 -25.81 38.75
CA ASN A 782 -8.79 -25.17 39.01
C ASN A 782 -8.69 -24.69 40.46
N HIS A 783 -7.70 -25.19 41.21
CA HIS A 783 -7.44 -24.77 42.60
C HIS A 783 -6.47 -23.58 42.61
N GLN A 784 -6.87 -22.45 43.20
CA GLN A 784 -6.00 -21.29 43.31
C GLN A 784 -5.02 -21.46 44.48
N MET A 785 -3.72 -21.38 44.18
CA MET A 785 -2.64 -21.50 45.15
C MET A 785 -2.46 -20.21 45.94
N SER A 786 -2.23 -20.31 47.26
CA SER A 786 -1.83 -19.17 48.09
C SER A 786 -0.38 -18.75 47.79
N MET A 787 -0.18 -17.46 47.51
CA MET A 787 1.14 -16.85 47.27
C MET A 787 1.32 -15.56 48.07
N THR A 788 2.54 -15.32 48.56
CA THR A 788 2.90 -14.06 49.24
C THR A 788 3.90 -13.28 48.38
N GLY A 789 3.55 -12.06 47.99
CA GLY A 789 4.36 -11.22 47.10
C GLY A 789 5.17 -10.16 47.83
N THR A 790 6.45 -10.00 47.49
CA THR A 790 7.31 -8.88 47.89
C THR A 790 7.74 -8.08 46.65
N VAL A 791 7.74 -6.75 46.76
CA VAL A 791 8.12 -5.84 45.67
C VAL A 791 9.56 -5.39 45.88
N ASP A 792 10.35 -5.42 44.82
CA ASP A 792 11.74 -4.96 44.83
C ASP A 792 11.85 -3.42 44.96
N GLU A 793 12.97 -2.92 45.48
CA GLU A 793 13.23 -1.48 45.72
C GLU A 793 13.13 -0.63 44.43
N SER A 794 13.35 -1.25 43.27
CA SER A 794 13.24 -0.62 41.94
C SER A 794 11.79 -0.39 41.47
N GLY A 795 10.79 -0.99 42.15
CA GLY A 795 9.37 -0.90 41.79
C GLY A 795 9.02 -1.55 40.44
N ARG A 796 9.90 -2.43 39.91
CA ARG A 796 9.75 -3.09 38.60
C ARG A 796 9.70 -4.62 38.67
N GLN A 797 10.10 -5.20 39.79
CA GLN A 797 10.07 -6.63 40.01
C GLN A 797 9.22 -6.99 41.22
N LEU A 798 8.51 -8.11 41.10
CA LEU A 798 7.65 -8.64 42.14
C LEU A 798 7.92 -10.14 42.26
N ALA A 799 8.35 -10.57 43.44
CA ALA A 799 8.68 -11.96 43.75
C ALA A 799 7.58 -12.57 44.62
N PHE A 800 7.12 -13.77 44.27
CA PHE A 800 6.08 -14.51 44.98
C PHE A 800 6.62 -15.81 45.54
N THR A 801 6.44 -16.00 46.85
CA THR A 801 6.67 -17.29 47.51
C THR A 801 5.35 -18.06 47.56
N ILE A 802 5.39 -19.33 47.15
CA ILE A 802 4.22 -20.23 47.14
C ILE A 802 4.05 -20.81 48.55
N ASN A 803 2.90 -20.57 49.18
CA ASN A 803 2.66 -20.92 50.59
C ASN A 803 2.06 -22.32 50.79
N GLU A 804 1.79 -23.03 49.69
CA GLU A 804 1.16 -24.36 49.63
C GLU A 804 2.07 -25.32 48.85
N PRO A 805 2.12 -26.62 49.21
CA PRO A 805 2.91 -27.59 48.47
C PRO A 805 2.39 -27.77 47.03
N LEU A 806 3.30 -27.95 46.08
CA LEU A 806 2.96 -28.21 44.67
C LEU A 806 2.80 -29.72 44.43
N ASP A 807 1.56 -30.16 44.23
CA ASP A 807 1.23 -31.54 43.83
C ASP A 807 1.58 -31.81 42.35
N GLU A 808 1.66 -33.09 41.96
CA GLU A 808 1.89 -33.46 40.55
C GLU A 808 0.75 -32.95 39.65
N GLY A 809 1.11 -32.31 38.52
CA GLY A 809 0.14 -31.82 37.55
C GLY A 809 0.53 -30.51 36.87
N ASP A 810 -0.44 -29.91 36.19
CA ASP A 810 -0.25 -28.72 35.38
C ASP A 810 -0.55 -27.45 36.19
N TYR A 811 0.24 -26.41 36.01
CA TYR A 811 0.11 -25.14 36.71
C TYR A 811 0.01 -23.97 35.75
N MET A 812 -0.82 -22.99 36.09
CA MET A 812 -1.04 -21.76 35.34
C MET A 812 -0.86 -20.55 36.25
N LEU A 813 0.17 -19.76 35.98
CA LEU A 813 0.38 -18.45 36.58
C LEU A 813 -0.30 -17.38 35.71
N SER A 814 -1.16 -16.59 36.33
CA SER A 814 -1.95 -15.54 35.69
C SER A 814 -1.54 -14.17 36.23
N ILE A 815 -1.09 -13.28 35.33
CA ILE A 815 -0.42 -12.02 35.65
C ILE A 815 -1.13 -10.84 35.00
N PRO A 816 -1.49 -9.76 35.72
CA PRO A 816 -2.01 -8.54 35.12
C PRO A 816 -0.93 -7.74 34.38
N VAL A 817 -1.27 -7.14 33.22
CA VAL A 817 -0.35 -6.32 32.39
C VAL A 817 -0.75 -4.84 32.42
N ASP A 818 0.24 -3.93 32.43
CA ASP A 818 0.00 -2.49 32.40
C ASP A 818 -0.14 -1.95 30.96
N GLY A 819 -1.37 -1.52 30.65
CA GLY A 819 -1.84 -1.02 29.36
C GLY A 819 -3.31 -0.61 29.48
N MET A 820 -3.83 0.20 28.54
CA MET A 820 -5.16 0.84 28.65
C MET A 820 -6.36 -0.16 28.70
N PHE A 821 -6.10 -1.46 28.61
CA PHE A 821 -7.04 -2.55 28.83
C PHE A 821 -6.44 -3.51 29.87
N ALA A 822 -7.07 -3.60 31.04
CA ALA A 822 -6.67 -4.46 32.15
C ALA A 822 -6.78 -5.96 31.79
N GLY A 823 -5.85 -6.48 30.99
CA GLY A 823 -5.75 -7.88 30.59
C GLY A 823 -4.86 -8.72 31.52
N ARG A 824 -4.89 -10.04 31.34
CA ARG A 824 -4.03 -11.00 32.06
C ARG A 824 -3.25 -11.85 31.07
N GLU A 825 -1.98 -12.08 31.34
CA GLU A 825 -1.13 -13.06 30.68
C GLU A 825 -1.11 -14.35 31.47
N PHE A 826 -0.93 -15.49 30.78
CA PHE A 826 -0.92 -16.81 31.37
C PHE A 826 0.41 -17.51 31.05
N TYR A 827 0.98 -18.13 32.06
CA TYR A 827 2.26 -18.81 31.99
C TYR A 827 2.09 -20.21 32.57
N TYR A 828 2.61 -21.24 31.89
CA TYR A 828 2.38 -22.63 32.28
C TYR A 828 3.68 -23.34 32.62
N PHE A 829 3.61 -24.21 33.63
CA PHE A 829 4.64 -25.18 33.96
C PHE A 829 3.96 -26.46 34.47
N LYS A 830 4.68 -27.58 34.42
CA LYS A 830 4.21 -28.87 34.93
C LYS A 830 5.08 -29.28 36.11
N VAL A 831 4.47 -29.85 37.12
CA VAL A 831 5.16 -30.43 38.26
C VAL A 831 5.08 -31.94 38.14
N SER A 832 6.23 -32.61 38.14
CA SER A 832 6.30 -34.08 38.22
C SER A 832 7.43 -34.51 39.16
N PRO A 833 7.16 -35.41 40.13
CA PRO A 833 8.18 -35.96 41.03
C PRO A 833 9.25 -36.77 40.29
N SER A 834 9.00 -37.14 39.03
CA SER A 834 9.91 -37.89 38.17
C SER A 834 11.16 -37.11 37.76
N ILE A 835 11.14 -35.78 37.90
CA ILE A 835 12.28 -34.91 37.60
C ILE A 835 13.22 -34.88 38.81
N THR A 836 14.46 -35.34 38.64
CA THR A 836 15.43 -35.46 39.76
C THR A 836 16.58 -34.45 39.70
N ALA A 837 16.67 -33.63 38.65
CA ALA A 837 17.63 -32.55 38.50
C ALA A 837 17.12 -31.50 37.50
N LEU A 838 17.56 -30.25 37.63
CA LEU A 838 17.27 -29.20 36.65
C LEU A 838 18.03 -29.43 35.34
N PRO A 839 17.49 -29.01 34.18
CA PRO A 839 18.19 -29.12 32.91
C PRO A 839 19.49 -28.31 32.97
N VAL A 840 20.62 -28.96 32.61
CA VAL A 840 21.96 -28.38 32.70
C VAL A 840 22.01 -27.02 32.00
N VAL A 841 22.35 -25.98 32.76
CA VAL A 841 22.63 -24.66 32.20
C VAL A 841 23.71 -24.83 31.13
N ALA A 842 23.39 -24.53 29.86
CA ALA A 842 24.43 -24.13 28.94
C ALA A 842 24.99 -22.82 29.50
N SER A 843 25.98 -22.93 30.37
CA SER A 843 26.69 -21.80 30.94
C SER A 843 27.17 -20.96 29.76
N ALA A 844 26.48 -19.85 29.50
CA ALA A 844 27.14 -18.73 28.86
C ALA A 844 28.18 -18.28 29.89
N SER A 845 29.34 -18.93 29.85
CA SER A 845 30.52 -18.54 30.58
C SER A 845 30.84 -17.11 30.16
N VAL A 846 30.43 -16.15 30.97
CA VAL A 846 31.10 -14.88 31.08
C VAL A 846 31.46 -14.78 32.55
N ASP A 847 32.66 -15.28 32.86
CA ASP A 847 33.29 -15.15 34.17
C ASP A 847 33.19 -13.69 34.64
N THR A 848 32.40 -13.49 35.68
CA THR A 848 32.36 -12.29 36.50
C THR A 848 33.21 -12.54 37.74
N THR A 849 34.53 -12.35 37.65
CA THR A 849 35.33 -11.89 38.78
C THR A 849 36.41 -10.91 38.30
N PRO A 850 36.51 -9.71 38.91
CA PRO A 850 37.48 -8.70 38.52
C PRO A 850 38.83 -9.07 39.13
N THR A 851 39.68 -9.78 38.39
CA THR A 851 41.11 -9.79 38.70
C THR A 851 41.67 -8.41 38.41
N THR A 852 42.11 -7.77 39.49
CA THR A 852 42.93 -6.56 39.56
C THR A 852 44.22 -6.73 38.76
N GLU A 853 44.12 -6.52 37.45
CA GLU A 853 45.22 -6.07 36.61
C GLU A 853 44.88 -4.69 36.05
N PRO A 854 45.86 -3.79 35.93
CA PRO A 854 45.61 -2.41 35.55
C PRO A 854 45.01 -2.40 34.14
N ILE A 855 43.76 -1.94 34.03
CA ILE A 855 43.10 -1.72 32.75
C ILE A 855 43.88 -0.61 32.02
N THR A 856 44.80 -1.02 31.16
CA THR A 856 45.05 -0.29 29.92
C THR A 856 43.77 -0.34 29.09
N GLU A 857 43.27 0.85 28.76
CA GLU A 857 42.17 1.16 27.85
C GLU A 857 42.06 0.21 26.65
N THR A 858 40.82 -0.18 26.27
CA THR A 858 40.26 -0.12 24.89
C THR A 858 39.05 -1.06 24.71
N SER A 859 37.84 -0.62 25.07
CA SER A 859 36.61 -1.18 24.49
C SER A 859 36.38 -0.52 23.13
N SER A 860 37.09 -0.97 22.09
CA SER A 860 36.88 -0.48 20.73
C SER A 860 35.58 -1.04 20.15
N SER A 861 34.69 -0.15 19.71
CA SER A 861 33.66 -0.46 18.72
C SER A 861 34.24 -1.31 17.59
N PRO A 862 33.47 -2.19 16.91
CA PRO A 862 34.00 -2.96 15.78
C PRO A 862 34.66 -2.02 14.78
N MET A 863 35.98 -2.14 14.59
CA MET A 863 36.83 -1.21 13.81
C MET A 863 36.33 -0.96 12.37
N TRP A 864 35.42 -1.80 11.86
CA TRP A 864 34.79 -1.64 10.54
C TRP A 864 33.65 -0.61 10.50
N LEU A 865 33.00 -0.28 11.62
CA LEU A 865 31.93 0.72 11.66
C LEU A 865 32.49 2.16 11.54
N GLU A 866 33.70 2.38 12.03
CA GLU A 866 34.43 3.66 11.93
C GLU A 866 34.93 3.96 10.50
N ILE A 867 35.00 2.94 9.63
CA ILE A 867 35.35 3.10 8.22
C ILE A 867 34.34 3.99 7.49
N PHE A 868 33.06 3.94 7.87
CA PHE A 868 32.01 4.72 7.21
C PHE A 868 32.12 6.23 7.47
N PRO A 869 32.17 6.75 8.72
CA PRO A 869 32.40 8.18 8.93
C PRO A 869 33.75 8.64 8.35
N LEU A 870 34.81 7.81 8.40
CA LEU A 870 36.08 8.11 7.72
C LEU A 870 35.92 8.25 6.20
N ALA A 871 35.24 7.32 5.55
CA ALA A 871 34.98 7.37 4.11
C ALA A 871 34.12 8.58 3.74
N ALA A 872 33.08 8.87 4.53
CA ALA A 872 32.21 10.01 4.31
C ALA A 872 32.96 11.35 4.46
N ALA A 873 33.77 11.48 5.51
CA ALA A 873 34.64 12.65 5.73
C ALA A 873 35.63 12.84 4.59
N THR A 874 36.29 11.75 4.17
CA THR A 874 37.30 11.77 3.09
C THR A 874 36.67 12.15 1.75
N ILE A 875 35.56 11.51 1.36
CA ILE A 875 34.87 11.81 0.10
C ILE A 875 34.38 13.27 0.10
N SER A 876 33.80 13.74 1.21
CA SER A 876 33.34 15.11 1.32
C SER A 876 34.49 16.11 1.26
N ALA A 877 35.63 15.84 1.91
CA ALA A 877 36.83 16.66 1.82
C ALA A 877 37.39 16.72 0.39
N LEU A 878 37.41 15.60 -0.34
CA LEU A 878 37.82 15.56 -1.75
C LEU A 878 36.90 16.42 -2.64
N ILE A 879 35.59 16.38 -2.42
CA ILE A 879 34.63 17.27 -3.10
C ILE A 879 34.99 18.74 -2.85
N VAL A 880 35.25 19.09 -1.58
CA VAL A 880 35.61 20.46 -1.19
C VAL A 880 36.89 20.91 -1.87
N ILE A 881 37.93 20.08 -1.91
CA ILE A 881 39.20 20.39 -2.59
C ILE A 881 38.94 20.70 -4.07
N ILE A 882 38.15 19.87 -4.75
CA ILE A 882 37.80 20.08 -6.17
C ILE A 882 36.99 21.37 -6.35
N MET A 883 36.01 21.64 -5.49
CA MET A 883 35.23 22.88 -5.53
C MET A 883 36.10 24.11 -5.30
N VAL A 884 37.01 24.08 -4.32
CA VAL A 884 37.95 25.18 -4.02
C VAL A 884 38.90 25.42 -5.19
N GLN A 885 39.45 24.38 -5.81
CA GLN A 885 40.27 24.51 -7.02
C GLN A 885 39.52 25.20 -8.15
N ARG A 886 38.24 24.87 -8.34
CA ARG A 886 37.38 25.50 -9.36
C ARG A 886 36.99 26.94 -8.99
N LEU A 887 36.79 27.23 -7.70
CA LEU A 887 36.54 28.58 -7.21
C LEU A 887 37.76 29.49 -7.40
N ARG A 888 38.98 28.96 -7.23
CA ARG A 888 40.23 29.66 -7.56
C ARG A 888 40.34 30.01 -9.05
N GLN A 889 39.80 29.16 -9.93
CA GLN A 889 39.74 29.44 -11.37
C GLN A 889 38.65 30.44 -11.73
N LYS A 890 37.46 30.32 -11.12
CA LYS A 890 36.33 31.25 -11.31
C LYS A 890 35.39 31.21 -10.12
N MET A 891 35.29 32.34 -9.41
CA MET A 891 34.36 32.50 -8.28
C MET A 891 32.89 32.36 -8.72
N ARG A 892 32.17 31.46 -8.04
CA ARG A 892 30.75 31.15 -8.27
C ARG A 892 30.06 31.00 -6.93
N ALA A 893 29.08 31.87 -6.65
CA ALA A 893 28.45 31.95 -5.32
C ALA A 893 27.78 30.63 -4.88
N TYR A 894 27.08 29.93 -5.76
CA TYR A 894 26.46 28.63 -5.45
C TYR A 894 27.49 27.55 -5.11
N GLU A 895 28.63 27.56 -5.79
CA GLU A 895 29.69 26.57 -5.62
C GLU A 895 30.49 26.85 -4.35
N ALA A 896 30.63 28.12 -3.94
CA ALA A 896 31.18 28.51 -2.65
C ALA A 896 30.27 28.04 -1.48
N VAL A 897 28.97 28.24 -1.61
CA VAL A 897 27.99 27.77 -0.60
C VAL A 897 28.00 26.24 -0.47
N TRP A 898 28.09 25.51 -1.59
CA TRP A 898 28.22 24.05 -1.55
C TRP A 898 29.56 23.60 -0.98
N ALA A 899 30.66 24.28 -1.28
CA ALA A 899 31.95 23.96 -0.68
C ALA A 899 31.92 24.13 0.85
N ILE A 900 31.23 25.16 1.35
CA ILE A 900 31.00 25.34 2.80
C ILE A 900 30.15 24.18 3.35
N ALA A 901 29.06 23.80 2.67
CA ALA A 901 28.19 22.72 3.12
C ALA A 901 28.89 21.35 3.18
N PHE A 902 29.64 20.98 2.14
CA PHE A 902 30.44 19.76 2.12
C PHE A 902 31.62 19.83 3.10
N GLY A 903 32.14 21.03 3.38
CA GLY A 903 33.13 21.24 4.44
C GLY A 903 32.55 20.97 5.83
N MET A 904 31.38 21.51 6.13
CA MET A 904 30.66 21.23 7.39
C MET A 904 30.36 19.73 7.54
N PHE A 905 29.95 19.06 6.46
CA PHE A 905 29.72 17.62 6.46
C PHE A 905 31.00 16.83 6.72
N ALA A 906 32.13 17.22 6.11
CA ALA A 906 33.42 16.57 6.34
C ALA A 906 33.87 16.72 7.80
N ILE A 907 33.74 17.92 8.37
CA ILE A 907 34.06 18.18 9.78
C ILE A 907 33.14 17.39 10.69
N ALA A 908 31.83 17.36 10.43
CA ALA A 908 30.89 16.59 11.26
C ALA A 908 31.20 15.08 11.23
N ALA A 909 31.41 14.49 10.05
CA ALA A 909 31.80 13.09 9.93
C ALA A 909 33.17 12.80 10.58
N GLY A 910 34.11 13.74 10.51
CA GLY A 910 35.39 13.66 11.21
C GLY A 910 35.25 13.76 12.73
N THR A 911 34.39 14.64 13.23
CA THR A 911 34.06 14.77 14.66
C THR A 911 33.45 13.49 15.21
N GLN A 912 32.60 12.81 14.42
CA GLN A 912 32.09 11.49 14.80
C GLN A 912 33.23 10.49 14.97
N LEU A 913 34.06 10.34 13.94
CA LEU A 913 35.18 9.41 13.96
C LEU A 913 36.11 9.71 15.15
N PHE A 914 36.40 10.98 15.39
CA PHE A 914 37.25 11.41 16.49
C PHE A 914 36.61 11.16 17.86
N GLY A 915 35.30 11.42 18.02
CA GLY A 915 34.57 11.16 19.24
C GLY A 915 34.45 9.67 19.57
N ASP A 916 34.28 8.83 18.55
CA ASP A 916 34.21 7.37 18.72
C ASP A 916 35.59 6.76 19.04
N LEU A 917 36.68 7.31 18.48
CA LEU A 917 38.05 6.83 18.69
C LEU A 917 38.72 7.36 19.97
N VAL A 918 38.48 8.62 20.31
CA VAL A 918 39.21 9.35 21.37
C VAL A 918 38.31 9.67 22.57
N GLY A 919 37.00 9.45 22.45
CA GLY A 919 36.00 9.73 23.48
C GLY A 919 35.21 11.01 23.23
N TRP A 920 33.94 11.00 23.60
CA TRP A 920 33.02 12.11 23.42
C TRP A 920 33.19 13.18 24.50
N THR A 921 33.32 14.43 24.07
CA THR A 921 33.27 15.61 24.95
C THR A 921 32.03 16.45 24.64
N PRO A 922 31.54 17.28 25.58
CA PRO A 922 30.41 18.17 25.31
C PRO A 922 30.65 19.10 24.10
N MET A 923 31.90 19.48 23.86
CA MET A 923 32.28 20.29 22.71
C MET A 923 32.16 19.50 21.39
N LEU A 924 32.64 18.26 21.35
CA LEU A 924 32.52 17.40 20.17
C LEU A 924 31.04 17.08 19.86
N ALA A 925 30.23 16.82 20.88
CA ALA A 925 28.79 16.61 20.73
C ALA A 925 28.09 17.84 20.10
N ARG A 926 28.38 19.03 20.62
CA ARG A 926 27.84 20.30 20.07
C ARG A 926 28.33 20.56 18.64
N LEU A 927 29.61 20.33 18.37
CA LEU A 927 30.21 20.54 17.06
C LEU A 927 29.59 19.62 16.00
N TYR A 928 29.41 18.34 16.32
CA TYR A 928 28.74 17.37 15.45
C TYR A 928 27.30 17.80 15.16
N TYR A 929 26.56 18.20 16.19
CA TYR A 929 25.14 18.54 16.05
C TYR A 929 24.93 19.83 15.25
N ILE A 930 25.72 20.87 15.51
CA ILE A 930 25.69 22.13 14.76
C ILE A 930 25.96 21.85 13.28
N LEU A 931 27.10 21.24 12.99
CA LEU A 931 27.56 21.12 11.62
C LEU A 931 26.77 20.07 10.86
N GLY A 932 26.63 18.85 11.42
CA GLY A 932 26.02 17.70 10.76
C GLY A 932 24.50 17.68 10.79
N ALA A 933 23.90 17.78 11.98
CA ALA A 933 22.47 17.56 12.15
C ALA A 933 21.61 18.76 11.72
N THR A 934 22.08 19.98 11.98
CA THR A 934 21.27 21.20 11.84
C THR A 934 21.58 22.00 10.57
N LEU A 935 22.85 22.20 10.20
CA LEU A 935 23.22 23.20 9.18
C LEU A 935 23.45 22.66 7.76
N VAL A 936 24.07 21.48 7.56
CA VAL A 936 24.51 21.02 6.22
C VAL A 936 23.42 21.12 5.16
N VAL A 937 22.23 20.57 5.44
CA VAL A 937 21.17 20.41 4.44
C VAL A 937 20.59 21.76 4.02
N GLY A 938 20.44 22.70 4.96
CA GLY A 938 20.01 24.06 4.66
C GLY A 938 20.97 24.78 3.72
N TRP A 939 22.28 24.62 3.94
CA TRP A 939 23.31 25.21 3.08
C TRP A 939 23.41 24.51 1.71
N LEU A 940 23.22 23.20 1.62
CA LEU A 940 23.10 22.50 0.33
C LEU A 940 21.88 22.99 -0.48
N GLY A 941 20.76 23.21 0.20
CA GLY A 941 19.55 23.82 -0.36
C GLY A 941 19.81 25.24 -0.86
N LEU A 942 20.53 26.06 -0.09
CA LEU A 942 20.90 27.43 -0.48
C LEU A 942 21.70 27.45 -1.80
N GLY A 943 22.69 26.59 -1.96
CA GLY A 943 23.46 26.56 -3.22
C GLY A 943 22.58 26.23 -4.44
N THR A 944 21.58 25.35 -4.26
CA THR A 944 20.58 25.06 -5.31
C THR A 944 19.63 26.24 -5.56
N TRP A 945 19.21 26.94 -4.50
CA TRP A 945 18.42 28.17 -4.60
C TRP A 945 19.13 29.25 -5.41
N LEU A 946 20.43 29.45 -5.18
CA LEU A 946 21.24 30.42 -5.91
C LEU A 946 21.35 30.13 -7.42
N ILE A 947 21.13 28.88 -7.84
CA ILE A 947 21.11 28.48 -9.25
C ILE A 947 19.74 28.69 -9.87
N LEU A 948 18.67 28.34 -9.16
CA LEU A 948 17.31 28.37 -9.71
C LEU A 948 16.71 29.79 -9.72
N VAL A 949 17.07 30.61 -8.73
CA VAL A 949 16.47 31.93 -8.53
C VAL A 949 17.32 33.01 -9.19
N HIS A 950 16.77 33.55 -10.28
CA HIS A 950 17.43 34.56 -11.10
C HIS A 950 17.12 35.99 -10.65
N LYS A 951 16.10 36.20 -9.80
CA LYS A 951 15.73 37.52 -9.27
C LYS A 951 16.62 37.91 -8.08
N PRO A 952 17.35 39.05 -8.12
CA PRO A 952 18.33 39.40 -7.10
C PRO A 952 17.78 39.48 -5.67
N TRP A 953 16.60 40.07 -5.48
CA TRP A 953 16.01 40.23 -4.14
C TRP A 953 15.63 38.89 -3.50
N LEU A 954 14.98 37.98 -4.24
CA LEU A 954 14.64 36.63 -3.77
C LEU A 954 15.89 35.79 -3.47
N ARG A 955 16.95 35.99 -4.27
CA ARG A 955 18.25 35.34 -4.04
C ARG A 955 18.84 35.80 -2.69
N ASN A 956 18.81 37.11 -2.42
CA ASN A 956 19.30 37.68 -1.17
C ASN A 956 18.45 37.26 0.04
N VAL A 957 17.12 37.16 -0.12
CA VAL A 957 16.23 36.63 0.93
C VAL A 957 16.64 35.22 1.35
N GLY A 958 16.93 34.33 0.39
CA GLY A 958 17.40 32.98 0.70
C GLY A 958 18.72 32.96 1.47
N ILE A 959 19.66 33.84 1.12
CA ILE A 959 20.95 33.97 1.83
C ILE A 959 20.73 34.44 3.26
N TRP A 960 20.00 35.55 3.45
CA TRP A 960 19.75 36.10 4.79
C TRP A 960 18.96 35.15 5.68
N PHE A 961 18.01 34.42 5.11
CA PHE A 961 17.24 33.41 5.83
C PHE A 961 18.12 32.28 6.37
N VAL A 962 19.04 31.75 5.55
CA VAL A 962 19.94 30.67 5.99
C VAL A 962 21.00 31.17 6.98
N ILE A 963 21.49 32.40 6.83
CA ILE A 963 22.37 33.03 7.82
C ILE A 963 21.65 33.18 9.18
N LEU A 964 20.40 33.66 9.16
CA LEU A 964 19.57 33.81 10.36
C LEU A 964 19.35 32.45 11.05
N LEU A 965 18.94 31.43 10.29
CA LEU A 965 18.77 30.07 10.83
C LEU A 965 20.08 29.50 11.37
N THR A 966 21.21 29.82 10.75
CA THR A 966 22.53 29.40 11.23
C THR A 966 22.85 30.02 12.59
N GLY A 967 22.63 31.33 12.73
CA GLY A 967 22.85 32.03 14.01
C GLY A 967 21.95 31.51 15.13
N ILE A 968 20.66 31.30 14.85
CA ILE A 968 19.70 30.76 15.83
C ILE A 968 20.08 29.32 16.21
N GLY A 969 20.40 28.47 15.23
CA GLY A 969 20.78 27.08 15.47
C GLY A 969 22.02 26.97 16.37
N ILE A 970 23.07 27.75 16.08
CA ILE A 970 24.29 27.80 16.91
C ILE A 970 23.95 28.28 18.33
N GLY A 971 23.20 29.38 18.46
CA GLY A 971 22.84 29.95 19.76
C GLY A 971 22.07 28.98 20.66
N LEU A 972 21.11 28.25 20.09
CA LEU A 972 20.33 27.25 20.82
C LEU A 972 21.18 26.04 21.26
N ILE A 973 22.04 25.53 20.37
CA ILE A 973 22.86 24.35 20.68
C ILE A 973 23.92 24.67 21.75
N LEU A 974 24.50 25.87 21.73
CA LEU A 974 25.47 26.30 22.75
C LEU A 974 24.84 26.43 24.14
N GLN A 975 23.55 26.79 24.21
CA GLN A 975 22.79 26.91 25.46
C GLN A 975 22.16 25.59 25.93
N THR A 976 22.25 24.53 25.13
CA THR A 976 21.65 23.24 25.44
C THR A 976 22.55 22.44 26.41
N PRO A 977 22.00 21.92 27.53
CA PRO A 977 22.76 21.08 28.44
C PRO A 977 23.14 19.75 27.79
N VAL A 978 24.32 19.24 28.18
CA VAL A 978 24.83 17.93 27.77
C VAL A 978 24.85 17.06 29.01
N ASN A 979 24.21 15.90 28.94
CA ASN A 979 24.20 14.96 30.03
C ASN A 979 25.53 14.19 30.08
N GLU A 980 26.38 14.51 31.05
CA GLU A 980 27.75 13.97 31.13
C GLU A 980 27.79 12.47 31.45
N THR A 981 26.75 11.92 32.10
CA THR A 981 26.70 10.47 32.43
C THR A 981 26.34 9.62 31.21
N LEU A 982 25.57 10.17 30.27
CA LEU A 982 25.20 9.51 29.01
C LEU A 982 26.20 9.78 27.87
N LEU A 983 27.15 10.69 28.07
CA LEU A 983 28.09 11.11 27.02
C LEU A 983 29.02 9.97 26.59
N VAL A 984 29.41 9.10 27.52
CA VAL A 984 30.28 7.94 27.26
C VAL A 984 29.54 6.84 26.51
N SER A 985 28.24 6.63 26.80
CA SER A 985 27.45 5.56 26.18
C SER A 985 26.79 5.97 24.86
N ASP A 986 26.33 7.22 24.77
CA ASP A 986 25.42 7.69 23.71
C ASP A 986 26.06 8.78 22.81
N GLY A 987 27.27 9.23 23.13
CA GLY A 987 28.02 10.23 22.36
C GLY A 987 27.24 11.54 22.15
N TRP A 988 27.14 12.01 20.89
CA TRP A 988 26.40 13.25 20.59
C TRP A 988 24.89 13.19 20.93
N HIS A 989 24.33 12.01 21.20
CA HIS A 989 22.93 11.89 21.63
C HIS A 989 22.68 12.36 23.07
N ALA A 990 23.74 12.53 23.87
CA ALA A 990 23.69 13.09 25.22
C ALA A 990 23.27 14.57 25.28
N LEU A 991 23.06 15.23 24.14
CA LEU A 991 22.53 16.59 24.05
C LEU A 991 21.01 16.59 24.28
N GLU A 992 20.55 17.27 25.34
CA GLU A 992 19.13 17.33 25.73
C GLU A 992 18.34 18.33 24.89
N LYS A 993 17.70 17.86 23.80
CA LYS A 993 17.17 18.75 22.75
C LYS A 993 15.88 19.47 23.18
N PRO A 994 15.87 20.80 23.35
CA PRO A 994 14.62 21.54 23.55
C PRO A 994 13.76 21.53 22.29
N ALA A 995 12.44 21.66 22.45
CA ALA A 995 11.47 21.60 21.34
C ALA A 995 11.80 22.57 20.19
N ALA A 996 12.27 23.78 20.51
CA ALA A 996 12.67 24.78 19.53
C ALA A 996 13.83 24.32 18.62
N LEU A 997 14.84 23.66 19.17
CA LEU A 997 15.99 23.13 18.40
C LEU A 997 15.55 22.00 17.47
N THR A 998 14.64 21.14 17.94
CA THR A 998 14.06 20.05 17.14
C THR A 998 13.26 20.60 15.96
N VAL A 999 12.41 21.60 16.20
CA VAL A 999 11.61 22.25 15.15
C VAL A 999 12.49 22.92 14.09
N ILE A 1000 13.50 23.68 14.50
CA ILE A 1000 14.43 24.35 13.57
C ILE A 1000 15.19 23.35 12.71
N THR A 1001 15.67 22.26 13.31
CA THR A 1001 16.39 21.20 12.58
C THR A 1001 15.48 20.51 11.57
N ILE A 1002 14.22 20.23 11.93
CA ILE A 1002 13.22 19.65 11.02
C ILE A 1002 12.93 20.59 9.86
N ILE A 1003 12.67 21.88 10.13
CA ILE A 1003 12.37 22.86 9.09
C ILE A 1003 13.56 23.01 8.14
N THR A 1004 14.77 23.20 8.68
CA THR A 1004 15.99 23.40 7.89
C THR A 1004 16.28 22.20 6.98
N ASN A 1005 16.18 20.98 7.52
CA ASN A 1005 16.43 19.77 6.74
C ASN A 1005 15.32 19.49 5.72
N THR A 1006 14.05 19.72 6.06
CA THR A 1006 12.92 19.47 5.15
C THR A 1006 12.93 20.46 3.99
N VAL A 1007 13.00 21.76 4.28
CA VAL A 1007 13.02 22.81 3.26
C VAL A 1007 14.28 22.70 2.41
N GLY A 1008 15.45 22.48 3.04
CA GLY A 1008 16.71 22.28 2.33
C GLY A 1008 16.67 21.07 1.38
N THR A 1009 16.13 19.94 1.82
CA THR A 1009 15.99 18.73 0.99
C THR A 1009 15.02 18.95 -0.18
N VAL A 1010 13.87 19.59 0.06
CA VAL A 1010 12.90 19.90 -1.00
C VAL A 1010 13.53 20.79 -2.07
N ILE A 1011 14.27 21.82 -1.68
CA ILE A 1011 14.93 22.72 -2.63
C ILE A 1011 16.06 21.99 -3.38
N LEU A 1012 16.88 21.22 -2.68
CA LEU A 1012 18.01 20.47 -3.27
C LEU A 1012 17.52 19.39 -4.24
N VAL A 1013 16.68 18.47 -3.77
CA VAL A 1013 16.18 17.33 -4.55
C VAL A 1013 15.21 17.80 -5.62
N GLY A 1014 14.24 18.64 -5.25
CA GLY A 1014 13.28 19.21 -6.19
C GLY A 1014 13.98 20.02 -7.28
N GLY A 1015 14.99 20.81 -6.91
CA GLY A 1015 15.80 21.59 -7.85
C GLY A 1015 16.63 20.73 -8.81
N ALA A 1016 17.26 19.68 -8.30
CA ALA A 1016 18.03 18.74 -9.11
C ALA A 1016 17.15 17.95 -10.08
N LEU A 1017 16.01 17.42 -9.62
CA LEU A 1017 15.06 16.67 -10.44
C LEU A 1017 14.37 17.56 -11.47
N TRP A 1018 13.99 18.78 -11.10
CA TRP A 1018 13.45 19.77 -12.03
C TRP A 1018 14.44 20.10 -13.15
N SER A 1019 15.71 20.32 -12.79
CA SER A 1019 16.78 20.59 -13.77
C SER A 1019 17.05 19.37 -14.66
N ALA A 1020 17.05 18.15 -14.11
CA ALA A 1020 17.18 16.91 -14.87
C ALA A 1020 16.01 16.73 -15.85
N TRP A 1021 14.78 17.03 -15.42
CA TRP A 1021 13.59 16.99 -16.26
C TRP A 1021 13.67 18.00 -17.41
N ILE A 1022 14.17 19.22 -17.17
CA ILE A 1022 14.40 20.21 -18.23
C ILE A 1022 15.41 19.69 -19.26
N PHE A 1023 16.56 19.18 -18.84
CA PHE A 1023 17.58 18.65 -19.75
C PHE A 1023 17.10 17.43 -20.53
N TRP A 1024 16.33 16.56 -19.89
CA TRP A 1024 15.67 15.44 -20.54
C TRP A 1024 14.67 15.91 -21.61
N ARG A 1025 13.79 16.86 -21.26
CA ARG A 1025 12.77 17.41 -22.16
C ARG A 1025 13.40 18.09 -23.38
N GLN A 1026 14.49 18.82 -23.16
CA GLN A 1026 15.19 19.54 -24.23
C GLN A 1026 16.17 18.64 -25.01
N ARG A 1027 16.39 17.39 -24.58
CA ARG A 1027 17.37 16.44 -25.15
C ARG A 1027 18.79 17.01 -25.24
N ILE A 1028 19.17 17.81 -24.24
CA ILE A 1028 20.50 18.43 -24.16
C ILE A 1028 21.24 17.93 -22.92
N MET A 1029 22.57 17.83 -23.01
CA MET A 1029 23.47 17.55 -21.88
C MET A 1029 23.09 16.29 -21.05
N PRO A 1030 23.02 15.09 -21.67
CA PRO A 1030 22.61 13.86 -20.98
C PRO A 1030 23.49 13.51 -19.78
N GLN A 1031 24.79 13.81 -19.85
CA GLN A 1031 25.72 13.60 -18.73
C GLN A 1031 25.37 14.46 -17.51
N ARG A 1032 24.91 15.71 -17.71
CA ARG A 1032 24.45 16.58 -16.61
C ARG A 1032 23.13 16.10 -16.03
N MET A 1033 22.22 15.62 -16.88
CA MET A 1033 20.97 15.02 -16.44
C MET A 1033 21.22 13.80 -15.52
N TYR A 1034 22.08 12.87 -15.91
CA TYR A 1034 22.46 11.74 -15.04
C TYR A 1034 23.14 12.21 -13.76
N GLY A 1035 24.00 13.22 -13.83
CA GLY A 1035 24.65 13.81 -12.66
C GLY A 1035 23.66 14.40 -11.65
N LEU A 1036 22.62 15.09 -12.13
CA LEU A 1036 21.56 15.65 -11.29
C LEU A 1036 20.66 14.58 -10.65
N ILE A 1037 20.39 13.49 -11.36
CA ILE A 1037 19.67 12.34 -10.80
C ILE A 1037 20.49 11.69 -9.69
N LEU A 1038 21.80 11.49 -9.89
CA LEU A 1038 22.69 10.94 -8.86
C LEU A 1038 22.80 11.85 -7.63
N LEU A 1039 22.84 13.17 -7.82
CA LEU A 1039 22.80 14.14 -6.72
C LEU A 1039 21.49 14.04 -5.91
N ALA A 1040 20.35 13.94 -6.60
CA ALA A 1040 19.04 13.79 -5.97
C ALA A 1040 18.92 12.47 -5.20
N VAL A 1041 19.35 11.35 -5.80
CA VAL A 1041 19.34 10.03 -5.15
C VAL A 1041 20.29 10.02 -3.95
N GLY A 1042 21.50 10.56 -4.10
CA GLY A 1042 22.47 10.68 -2.99
C GLY A 1042 21.90 11.47 -1.81
N ALA A 1043 21.24 12.61 -2.07
CA ALA A 1043 20.55 13.40 -1.04
C ALA A 1043 19.45 12.62 -0.30
N MET A 1044 18.65 11.87 -1.05
CA MET A 1044 17.58 11.05 -0.47
C MET A 1044 18.12 9.90 0.38
N VAL A 1045 19.25 9.29 -0.02
CA VAL A 1045 19.91 8.24 0.78
C VAL A 1045 20.40 8.80 2.12
N VAL A 1046 21.06 9.97 2.13
CA VAL A 1046 21.49 10.63 3.37
C VAL A 1046 20.30 11.00 4.26
N ALA A 1047 19.25 11.60 3.68
CA ALA A 1047 18.04 11.97 4.42
C ALA A 1047 17.32 10.75 5.03
N GLY A 1048 17.31 9.62 4.31
CA GLY A 1048 16.82 8.34 4.80
C GLY A 1048 17.62 7.85 6.01
N GLY A 1049 18.95 7.90 5.95
CA GLY A 1049 19.83 7.59 7.09
C GLY A 1049 19.52 8.43 8.33
N GLY A 1050 19.34 9.74 8.18
CA GLY A 1050 18.95 10.64 9.27
C GLY A 1050 17.56 10.38 9.86
N SER A 1051 16.67 9.75 9.08
CA SER A 1051 15.36 9.31 9.59
C SER A 1051 15.48 8.00 10.40
N LEU A 1052 16.43 7.12 10.05
CA LEU A 1052 16.69 5.85 10.74
C LEU A 1052 17.24 6.02 12.16
N THR A 1053 18.01 7.08 12.44
CA THR A 1053 18.48 7.36 13.81
C THR A 1053 17.35 7.71 14.78
N ARG A 1054 16.27 8.31 14.29
CA ARG A 1054 15.06 8.61 15.08
C ARG A 1054 14.23 7.36 15.37
N LEU A 1055 14.61 6.22 14.78
CA LEU A 1055 13.98 4.92 14.90
C LEU A 1055 14.91 3.92 15.61
N GLY A 1056 15.85 4.40 16.44
CA GLY A 1056 16.68 3.55 17.28
C GLY A 1056 17.83 2.82 16.59
N HIS A 1057 17.96 2.87 15.26
CA HIS A 1057 19.03 2.21 14.53
C HIS A 1057 20.16 3.17 14.12
N GLN A 1058 20.97 3.53 15.11
CA GLN A 1058 22.01 4.56 14.99
C GLN A 1058 23.14 4.15 14.03
N GLN A 1059 23.48 2.85 13.98
CA GLN A 1059 24.57 2.32 13.15
C GLN A 1059 24.37 2.49 11.63
N TYR A 1060 23.13 2.60 11.14
CA TYR A 1060 22.85 2.71 9.70
C TYR A 1060 22.99 4.14 9.16
N LEU A 1061 23.08 5.15 10.03
CA LEU A 1061 23.26 6.53 9.62
C LEU A 1061 24.54 6.72 8.80
N TYR A 1062 25.66 6.20 9.30
CA TYR A 1062 26.98 6.40 8.68
C TYR A 1062 27.14 5.63 7.38
N ILE A 1063 26.49 4.46 7.27
CA ILE A 1063 26.42 3.69 6.03
C ILE A 1063 25.67 4.49 4.96
N ALA A 1064 24.49 5.02 5.30
CA ALA A 1064 23.71 5.86 4.41
C ALA A 1064 24.44 7.17 4.04
N MET A 1065 25.12 7.79 4.99
CA MET A 1065 25.93 8.99 4.75
C MET A 1065 27.08 8.71 3.76
N SER A 1066 27.78 7.60 3.91
CA SER A 1066 28.90 7.19 3.04
C SER A 1066 28.45 6.90 1.60
N ILE A 1067 27.36 6.14 1.46
CA ILE A 1067 26.80 5.82 0.13
C ILE A 1067 26.22 7.09 -0.51
N GLY A 1068 25.47 7.87 0.26
CA GLY A 1068 24.82 9.08 -0.22
C GLY A 1068 25.83 10.15 -0.67
N ILE A 1069 26.89 10.39 0.11
CA ILE A 1069 27.94 11.34 -0.27
C ILE A 1069 28.76 10.85 -1.47
N GLY A 1070 28.99 9.54 -1.60
CA GLY A 1070 29.61 8.95 -2.79
C GLY A 1070 28.79 9.15 -4.06
N LEU A 1071 27.46 8.99 -3.98
CA LEU A 1071 26.54 9.27 -5.09
C LEU A 1071 26.50 10.76 -5.44
N MET A 1072 26.49 11.64 -4.43
CA MET A 1072 26.58 13.08 -4.65
C MET A 1072 27.89 13.47 -5.32
N PHE A 1073 29.01 12.90 -4.89
CA PHE A 1073 30.32 13.13 -5.50
C PHE A 1073 30.31 12.74 -6.98
N TRP A 1074 29.84 11.53 -7.27
CA TRP A 1074 29.76 11.03 -8.63
C TRP A 1074 28.84 11.88 -9.51
N GLY A 1075 27.69 12.27 -8.95
CA GLY A 1075 26.75 13.16 -9.60
C GLY A 1075 27.39 14.52 -9.92
N TYR A 1076 28.06 15.14 -8.95
CA TYR A 1076 28.78 16.40 -9.14
C TYR A 1076 29.85 16.28 -10.23
N LEU A 1077 30.69 15.24 -10.21
CA LEU A 1077 31.70 15.00 -11.26
C LEU A 1077 31.07 14.90 -12.66
N LYS A 1078 29.91 14.28 -12.79
CA LYS A 1078 29.17 14.21 -14.07
C LYS A 1078 28.63 15.56 -14.52
N THR A 1079 28.20 16.41 -13.58
CA THR A 1079 27.69 17.75 -13.94
C THR A 1079 28.78 18.70 -14.48
N ILE A 1080 30.05 18.45 -14.14
CA ILE A 1080 31.18 19.33 -14.46
C ILE A 1080 32.00 18.87 -15.68
N GLN A 1081 31.63 17.76 -16.33
CA GLN A 1081 32.33 17.26 -17.53
C GLN A 1081 32.23 18.26 -18.71
N PRO A 1082 33.35 18.52 -19.44
CA PRO A 1082 33.33 19.37 -20.63
C PRO A 1082 32.46 18.78 -21.74
N ARG A 1083 31.85 19.65 -22.55
CA ARG A 1083 31.08 19.25 -23.74
C ARG A 1083 32.03 18.58 -24.74
N GLN A 1084 31.82 17.30 -25.06
CA GLN A 1084 32.47 16.69 -26.23
C GLN A 1084 31.93 17.40 -27.47
N ALA A 1085 32.81 18.01 -28.26
CA ALA A 1085 32.43 18.60 -29.54
C ALA A 1085 31.98 17.47 -30.49
N PRO A 1086 30.93 17.68 -31.31
CA PRO A 1086 30.56 16.72 -32.34
C PRO A 1086 31.76 16.43 -33.24
N ASN A 1087 32.08 15.16 -33.46
CA ASN A 1087 33.17 14.75 -34.36
C ASN A 1087 32.71 14.97 -35.82
N PRO A 1088 33.24 15.95 -36.57
CA PRO A 1088 32.73 16.31 -37.89
C PRO A 1088 32.84 15.17 -38.92
N ALA A 1089 33.77 14.23 -38.69
CA ALA A 1089 34.00 13.10 -39.58
C ALA A 1089 32.91 12.02 -39.55
N ALA A 1090 32.04 12.00 -38.53
CA ALA A 1090 31.00 10.97 -38.39
C ALA A 1090 29.65 11.35 -39.05
N ASP A 1091 29.42 12.64 -39.33
CA ASP A 1091 28.16 13.16 -39.90
C ASP A 1091 28.23 13.42 -41.42
N ALA A 1092 29.39 13.23 -42.05
CA ALA A 1092 29.51 13.24 -43.51
C ALA A 1092 29.01 11.91 -44.10
N ARG A 1093 27.69 11.70 -44.13
CA ARG A 1093 27.10 10.73 -45.06
C ARG A 1093 27.11 11.36 -46.45
N PRO A 1094 27.63 10.69 -47.49
CA PRO A 1094 27.56 11.20 -48.86
C PRO A 1094 26.09 11.28 -49.28
N ILE A 1095 25.66 12.45 -49.72
CA ILE A 1095 24.35 12.69 -50.33
C ILE A 1095 24.34 11.91 -51.67
N PRO A 1096 23.31 11.12 -52.00
CA PRO A 1096 23.22 10.51 -53.32
C PRO A 1096 23.01 11.62 -54.36
N GLU A 1097 23.88 11.71 -55.36
CA GLU A 1097 23.68 12.56 -56.54
C GLU A 1097 22.39 12.14 -57.24
N VAL A 1098 21.44 13.08 -57.32
CA VAL A 1098 20.26 12.96 -58.17
C VAL A 1098 20.70 13.34 -59.58
N ASN A 1099 20.83 12.35 -60.45
CA ASN A 1099 21.18 12.54 -61.86
C ASN A 1099 19.95 13.08 -62.61
N LEU A 1100 19.98 14.37 -62.97
CA LEU A 1100 18.97 15.05 -63.81
C LEU A 1100 19.57 15.34 -65.19
N ALA A 1101 19.47 14.35 -66.09
CA ALA A 1101 19.63 14.42 -67.54
C ALA A 1101 19.24 13.01 -68.02
N THR A 1102 18.31 12.73 -68.92
CA THR A 1102 17.79 13.40 -70.12
C THR A 1102 16.61 12.55 -70.58
N GLU A 1103 15.49 13.14 -70.98
CA GLU A 1103 14.64 12.56 -72.04
C GLU A 1103 13.68 13.64 -72.58
N SER A 1104 14.11 14.25 -73.67
CA SER A 1104 13.25 14.87 -74.68
C SER A 1104 13.08 13.86 -75.81
N VAL A 1105 11.85 13.44 -76.06
CA VAL A 1105 11.13 13.22 -77.35
C VAL A 1105 9.89 12.38 -77.06
#